data_AF-A0A1R1PSA6-F1
#
_entry.id   AF-A0A1R1PSA6-F1
#
_cell.length_a   1.000
_cell.length_b   1.000
_cell.length_c   1.000
_cell.angle_alpha   90.00
_cell.angle_beta   90.00
_cell.angle_gamma   90.00
#
_symmetry.space_group_name_H-M   'P 1'
#
loop_
_entity.id
_entity.type
_entity.pdbx_description
1 polymer ?
#
loop_
_entity_poly.entity_id
_entity_poly.type
_entity_poly.pdbx_seq_one_letter_code
_entity_poly.pdbx_strand_id
1 'polypeptide(L)'
;MWLKNGFATYFESLWQGKNDEKDEFDFHMVMAAKRYTEECTAYQRPLAFNKYSSSAQLHDYHGYEGAAWRVHMLERRLGKNVFWSSVKRFLVDNRGTLVDTAMFKRGLEAASGKSLDRFFDEFVYGVGYPRIRCHLQYQPSKGLVQITLDQSSDRIRDYPIVWFGFDIEIELVDSSGGCHREILSFDQNTRALAVIQLPEGTRPSHISIDPNLNMLFTLEFNPGFDLLLNMAERARDVRSRIFAYETAIKSGYPNLLQAVKMRLRNESHYGVRMFAGKSLAKLHSREAHELLSELISTETHPIALAHLFSYCSSISSICLLHSIQSKILDPSLGLHSLSNAYNALGNQKQFDGFDTFSNLLSQRIQTLYTHPLVRRGLFVGISKVPGENQSLGFILDRLENSGLECTRVLPSVINAISLSARTSCSDNRLYTRALELLGSFCFHNDDCIRWAAFDALFQLQAFDKYWLMETAKRRHFSEQLHPMLNSGMLSLLIPQSQQDISALNSMSTLNPLHTVINDLKNKVWDLEVRLEQHNAILNADSESKLNQLRHQSPALSRTIPSNAPIPRPIPTSPSTSASASPSARTSTLTKPKTPSQSQSQSQSQFYQKQSIGHSSSPIPIPMPSPSTKPQVSSNEKNFGNDSLFCFPKSGTQPSKIQVPPSSLKQRRF
;
A
#
# COMPACT_ATOMS: atom_id res chain seq x y z
N MET A 1 -5.76 19.10 3.06
CA MET A 1 -4.74 18.39 2.25
C MET A 1 -5.39 17.34 1.36
N TRP A 2 -5.97 16.26 1.92
CA TRP A 2 -6.46 15.09 1.16
C TRP A 2 -7.37 15.40 -0.03
N LEU A 3 -8.28 16.39 0.07
CA LEU A 3 -9.15 16.82 -1.04
C LEU A 3 -8.41 17.26 -2.31
N LYS A 4 -7.16 17.73 -2.20
CA LYS A 4 -6.31 18.06 -3.36
C LYS A 4 -5.57 16.82 -3.85
N ASN A 5 -4.89 16.14 -2.93
CA ASN A 5 -3.95 15.06 -3.25
C ASN A 5 -4.69 13.78 -3.72
N GLY A 6 -5.70 13.33 -2.97
CA GLY A 6 -6.49 12.15 -3.30
C GLY A 6 -7.28 12.29 -4.60
N PHE A 7 -7.83 13.49 -4.90
CA PHE A 7 -8.43 13.73 -6.21
C PHE A 7 -7.40 13.73 -7.33
N ALA A 8 -6.19 14.27 -7.14
CA ALA A 8 -5.13 14.22 -8.15
C ALA A 8 -4.70 12.77 -8.45
N THR A 9 -4.41 11.97 -7.41
CA THR A 9 -4.08 10.54 -7.55
C THR A 9 -5.24 9.72 -8.13
N TYR A 10 -6.49 10.06 -7.83
CA TYR A 10 -7.65 9.41 -8.44
C TYR A 10 -7.83 9.79 -9.92
N PHE A 11 -7.62 11.06 -10.29
CA PHE A 11 -7.62 11.51 -11.67
C PHE A 11 -6.46 10.90 -12.49
N GLU A 12 -5.30 10.63 -11.88
CA GLU A 12 -4.22 9.87 -12.50
C GLU A 12 -4.70 8.45 -12.85
N SER A 13 -5.26 7.69 -11.89
CA SER A 13 -5.81 6.35 -12.15
C SER A 13 -6.88 6.35 -13.25
N LEU A 14 -7.80 7.32 -13.23
CA LEU A 14 -8.81 7.52 -14.27
C LEU A 14 -8.24 7.91 -15.65
N TRP A 15 -7.07 8.57 -15.68
CA TRP A 15 -6.39 8.94 -16.92
C TRP A 15 -5.65 7.74 -17.54
N GLN A 16 -5.07 6.87 -16.73
CA GLN A 16 -4.42 5.63 -17.20
C GLN A 16 -5.46 4.69 -17.85
N GLY A 17 -6.58 4.45 -17.16
CA GLY A 17 -7.71 3.65 -17.70
C GLY A 17 -8.57 4.33 -18.77
N LYS A 18 -8.13 5.46 -19.34
CA LYS A 18 -8.96 6.29 -20.24
C LYS A 18 -9.28 5.64 -21.60
N ASN A 19 -8.49 4.67 -22.04
CA ASN A 19 -8.72 3.93 -23.29
C ASN A 19 -9.73 2.76 -23.11
N ASP A 20 -10.62 2.86 -22.12
CA ASP A 20 -11.54 1.81 -21.65
C ASP A 20 -10.86 0.49 -21.18
N GLU A 21 -9.54 0.53 -20.97
CA GLU A 21 -8.76 -0.54 -20.32
C GLU A 21 -9.07 -0.59 -18.83
N LYS A 22 -10.21 -1.22 -18.48
CA LYS A 22 -10.62 -1.48 -17.08
C LYS A 22 -9.50 -2.09 -16.25
N ASP A 23 -8.76 -3.04 -16.84
CA ASP A 23 -7.62 -3.71 -16.20
C ASP A 23 -6.55 -2.71 -15.71
N GLU A 24 -6.28 -1.62 -16.46
CA GLU A 24 -5.29 -0.61 -16.11
C GLU A 24 -5.77 0.30 -14.97
N PHE A 25 -7.04 0.72 -15.01
CA PHE A 25 -7.66 1.45 -13.89
C PHE A 25 -7.66 0.59 -12.62
N ASP A 26 -8.11 -0.66 -12.74
CA ASP A 26 -8.16 -1.61 -11.63
C ASP A 26 -6.76 -1.85 -11.04
N PHE A 27 -5.74 -2.01 -11.90
CA PHE A 27 -4.35 -2.15 -11.51
C PHE A 27 -3.83 -0.94 -10.72
N HIS A 28 -4.07 0.27 -11.21
CA HIS A 28 -3.66 1.50 -10.51
C HIS A 28 -4.35 1.63 -9.14
N MET A 29 -5.65 1.30 -9.04
CA MET A 29 -6.35 1.27 -7.76
C MET A 29 -5.82 0.17 -6.83
N VAL A 30 -5.51 -1.02 -7.33
CA VAL A 30 -4.87 -2.10 -6.54
C VAL A 30 -3.48 -1.69 -6.05
N MET A 31 -2.66 -1.02 -6.87
CA MET A 31 -1.39 -0.44 -6.42
C MET A 31 -1.60 0.59 -5.29
N ALA A 32 -2.61 1.45 -5.41
CA ALA A 32 -2.94 2.41 -4.37
C ALA A 32 -3.36 1.74 -3.06
N ALA A 33 -4.17 0.67 -3.12
CA ALA A 33 -4.54 -0.12 -1.95
C ALA A 33 -3.30 -0.73 -1.28
N LYS A 34 -2.41 -1.33 -2.08
CA LYS A 34 -1.17 -1.95 -1.60
C LYS A 34 -0.25 -0.93 -0.91
N ARG A 35 0.01 0.24 -1.50
CA ARG A 35 0.84 1.31 -0.89
C ARG A 35 0.25 1.81 0.44
N TYR A 36 -1.03 2.16 0.45
CA TYR A 36 -1.72 2.62 1.66
C TYR A 36 -1.71 1.57 2.78
N THR A 37 -2.00 0.31 2.45
CA THR A 37 -2.04 -0.78 3.44
C THR A 37 -0.63 -1.20 3.91
N GLU A 38 0.41 -1.04 3.09
CA GLU A 38 1.83 -1.24 3.44
C GLU A 38 2.29 -0.13 4.42
N GLU A 39 1.90 1.14 4.22
CA GLU A 39 2.12 2.24 5.19
C GLU A 39 1.40 2.02 6.53
N CYS A 40 0.16 1.51 6.48
CA CYS A 40 -0.64 1.22 7.67
C CYS A 40 -0.05 0.13 8.60
N THR A 41 1.04 -0.52 8.20
CA THR A 41 1.82 -1.41 9.09
C THR A 41 2.77 -0.65 10.02
N ALA A 42 3.18 0.57 9.64
CA ALA A 42 4.09 1.41 10.43
C ALA A 42 3.34 2.39 11.34
N TYR A 43 2.31 3.06 10.83
CA TYR A 43 1.41 3.93 11.61
C TYR A 43 0.06 4.09 10.91
N GLN A 44 -0.97 4.50 11.65
CA GLN A 44 -2.29 4.79 11.09
C GLN A 44 -2.87 6.08 11.68
N ARG A 45 -3.57 6.88 10.86
CA ARG A 45 -4.21 8.13 11.26
C ARG A 45 -5.55 8.38 10.53
N PRO A 46 -6.44 9.26 11.03
CA PRO A 46 -7.58 9.75 10.26
C PRO A 46 -7.16 10.32 8.91
N LEU A 47 -8.05 10.30 7.92
CA LEU A 47 -7.79 10.98 6.64
C LEU A 47 -7.82 12.51 6.82
N ALA A 48 -8.84 13.00 7.52
CA ALA A 48 -8.99 14.40 7.94
C ALA A 48 -8.25 14.70 9.26
N PHE A 49 -6.92 14.55 9.24
CA PHE A 49 -6.07 14.70 10.41
C PHE A 49 -5.67 16.15 10.72
N ASN A 50 -5.65 16.52 12.00
CA ASN A 50 -5.34 17.87 12.49
C ASN A 50 -4.26 17.94 13.59
N LYS A 51 -3.63 16.82 13.99
CA LYS A 51 -2.60 16.76 15.06
C LYS A 51 -1.20 16.57 14.49
N TYR A 52 -0.68 17.57 13.76
CA TYR A 52 0.64 17.52 13.11
C TYR A 52 1.49 18.74 13.48
N SER A 53 2.81 18.57 13.56
CA SER A 53 3.78 19.63 13.87
C SER A 53 4.30 20.35 12.62
N SER A 54 4.20 19.72 11.45
CA SER A 54 4.55 20.29 10.15
C SER A 54 3.65 19.70 9.06
N SER A 55 3.27 20.51 8.07
CA SER A 55 2.48 20.04 6.93
C SER A 55 3.20 19.00 6.08
N ALA A 56 4.53 18.88 6.19
CA ALA A 56 5.31 17.79 5.62
C ALA A 56 4.80 16.41 6.08
N GLN A 57 4.34 16.28 7.33
CA GLN A 57 3.81 15.04 7.92
C GLN A 57 2.47 14.58 7.33
N LEU A 58 1.89 15.33 6.38
CA LEU A 58 0.67 14.98 5.64
C LEU A 58 0.95 14.60 4.17
N HIS A 59 2.21 14.41 3.80
CA HIS A 59 2.64 13.96 2.47
C HIS A 59 2.97 12.46 2.52
N ASP A 60 1.92 11.68 2.71
CA ASP A 60 1.95 10.26 3.04
C ASP A 60 0.92 9.45 2.22
N TYR A 61 1.00 8.13 2.24
CA TYR A 61 0.06 7.29 1.50
C TYR A 61 -1.37 7.35 2.05
N HIS A 62 -1.57 7.77 3.32
CA HIS A 62 -2.89 8.19 3.83
C HIS A 62 -3.48 9.35 3.01
N GLY A 63 -2.69 10.41 2.78
CA GLY A 63 -3.14 11.65 2.14
C GLY A 63 -3.29 11.59 0.62
N TYR A 64 -2.66 10.62 -0.04
CA TYR A 64 -2.67 10.40 -1.50
C TYR A 64 -3.45 9.13 -1.87
N GLU A 65 -2.82 7.97 -1.92
CA GLU A 65 -3.40 6.69 -2.37
C GLU A 65 -4.62 6.25 -1.53
N GLY A 66 -4.51 6.33 -0.21
CA GLY A 66 -5.59 6.04 0.73
C GLY A 66 -6.75 7.02 0.57
N ALA A 67 -6.46 8.28 0.23
CA ALA A 67 -7.44 9.31 -0.07
C ALA A 67 -8.15 9.06 -1.41
N ALA A 68 -7.41 8.68 -2.45
CA ALA A 68 -7.95 8.32 -3.77
C ALA A 68 -8.95 7.16 -3.66
N TRP A 69 -8.70 6.18 -2.79
CA TRP A 69 -9.69 5.14 -2.50
C TRP A 69 -10.97 5.66 -1.85
N ARG A 70 -10.92 6.63 -0.92
CA ARG A 70 -12.15 7.25 -0.37
C ARG A 70 -12.89 8.05 -1.43
N VAL A 71 -12.19 8.72 -2.35
CA VAL A 71 -12.79 9.39 -3.51
C VAL A 71 -13.48 8.37 -4.43
N HIS A 72 -12.82 7.24 -4.74
CA HIS A 72 -13.42 6.15 -5.52
C HIS A 72 -14.67 5.58 -4.84
N MET A 73 -14.59 5.22 -3.56
CA MET A 73 -15.71 4.66 -2.80
C MET A 73 -16.91 5.62 -2.73
N LEU A 74 -16.68 6.94 -2.69
CA LEU A 74 -17.75 7.93 -2.83
C LEU A 74 -18.40 7.91 -4.23
N GLU A 75 -17.61 7.78 -5.31
CA GLU A 75 -18.17 7.60 -6.66
C GLU A 75 -18.98 6.31 -6.78
N ARG A 76 -18.50 5.21 -6.21
CA ARG A 76 -19.21 3.91 -6.21
C ARG A 76 -20.52 3.97 -5.41
N ARG A 77 -20.52 4.60 -4.22
CA ARG A 77 -21.69 4.69 -3.31
C ARG A 77 -22.75 5.71 -3.78
N LEU A 78 -22.35 6.80 -4.43
CA LEU A 78 -23.28 7.78 -5.01
C LEU A 78 -23.74 7.40 -6.43
N GLY A 79 -22.89 6.69 -7.19
CA GLY A 79 -23.04 6.43 -8.60
C GLY A 79 -22.42 7.53 -9.46
N LYS A 80 -21.67 7.14 -10.50
CA LYS A 80 -20.87 8.00 -11.40
C LYS A 80 -21.54 9.34 -11.74
N ASN A 81 -22.78 9.31 -12.25
CA ASN A 81 -23.48 10.53 -12.71
C ASN A 81 -23.79 11.51 -11.56
N VAL A 82 -24.21 11.00 -10.40
CA VAL A 82 -24.50 11.81 -9.21
C VAL A 82 -23.21 12.36 -8.62
N PHE A 83 -22.17 11.52 -8.51
CA PHE A 83 -20.87 11.94 -7.99
C PHE A 83 -20.24 13.07 -8.82
N TRP A 84 -20.09 12.90 -10.13
CA TRP A 84 -19.43 13.91 -10.97
C TRP A 84 -20.24 15.20 -11.12
N SER A 85 -21.57 15.14 -11.13
CA SER A 85 -22.40 16.35 -11.09
C SER A 85 -22.30 17.08 -9.75
N SER A 86 -22.28 16.35 -8.63
CA SER A 86 -22.07 16.91 -7.28
C SER A 86 -20.70 17.57 -7.13
N VAL A 87 -19.62 16.90 -7.55
CA VAL A 87 -18.26 17.45 -7.53
C VAL A 87 -18.14 18.68 -8.43
N LYS A 88 -18.69 18.62 -9.66
CA LYS A 88 -18.69 19.78 -10.58
C LYS A 88 -19.42 20.97 -9.97
N ARG A 89 -20.59 20.76 -9.36
CA ARG A 89 -21.34 21.80 -8.67
C ARG A 89 -20.55 22.38 -7.50
N PHE A 90 -20.02 21.54 -6.62
CA PHE A 90 -19.21 21.97 -5.48
C PHE A 90 -18.03 22.87 -5.89
N LEU A 91 -17.32 22.52 -6.97
CA LEU A 91 -16.21 23.31 -7.50
C LEU A 91 -16.63 24.64 -8.15
N VAL A 92 -17.87 24.76 -8.64
CA VAL A 92 -18.44 26.02 -9.14
C VAL A 92 -18.90 26.89 -7.96
N ASP A 93 -19.69 26.32 -7.05
CA ASP A 93 -20.30 27.01 -5.90
C ASP A 93 -19.22 27.55 -4.92
N ASN A 94 -18.02 26.96 -4.89
CA ASN A 94 -16.89 27.34 -4.04
C ASN A 94 -15.66 27.86 -4.85
N ARG A 95 -15.88 28.37 -6.07
CA ARG A 95 -14.78 28.79 -6.95
C ARG A 95 -13.97 29.94 -6.35
N GLY A 96 -12.70 29.68 -6.04
CA GLY A 96 -11.77 30.69 -5.52
C GLY A 96 -11.84 30.91 -4.01
N THR A 97 -12.64 30.12 -3.28
CA THR A 97 -12.70 30.16 -1.82
C THR A 97 -11.81 29.08 -1.18
N LEU A 98 -11.58 29.19 0.13
CA LEU A 98 -11.09 28.07 0.92
C LEU A 98 -12.24 27.07 1.15
N VAL A 99 -11.91 25.77 1.23
CA VAL A 99 -12.86 24.69 1.48
C VAL A 99 -12.27 23.64 2.43
N ASP A 100 -13.14 23.00 3.22
CA ASP A 100 -12.79 21.91 4.13
C ASP A 100 -13.56 20.60 3.84
N THR A 101 -13.25 19.55 4.61
CA THR A 101 -13.88 18.23 4.53
C THR A 101 -15.40 18.27 4.76
N ALA A 102 -15.89 19.13 5.66
CA ALA A 102 -17.31 19.23 6.01
C ALA A 102 -18.10 20.04 4.97
N MET A 103 -17.49 21.06 4.35
CA MET A 103 -18.04 21.74 3.18
C MET A 103 -18.19 20.77 2.00
N PHE A 104 -17.16 19.96 1.73
CA PHE A 104 -17.20 18.95 0.67
C PHE A 104 -18.29 17.89 0.93
N LYS A 105 -18.37 17.35 2.15
CA LYS A 105 -19.43 16.44 2.58
C LYS A 105 -20.82 17.03 2.31
N ARG A 106 -21.12 18.22 2.84
CA ARG A 106 -22.41 18.90 2.65
C ARG A 106 -22.72 19.17 1.17
N GLY A 107 -21.70 19.47 0.35
CA GLY A 107 -21.84 19.66 -1.09
C GLY A 107 -22.28 18.40 -1.83
N LEU A 108 -21.74 17.23 -1.45
CA LEU A 108 -22.19 15.94 -1.98
C LEU A 108 -23.59 15.56 -1.47
N GLU A 109 -23.88 15.77 -0.19
CA GLU A 109 -25.18 15.45 0.42
C GLU A 109 -26.31 16.28 -0.22
N ALA A 110 -26.11 17.60 -0.34
CA ALA A 110 -27.09 18.53 -0.94
C ALA A 110 -27.33 18.32 -2.45
N ALA A 111 -26.42 17.63 -3.15
CA ALA A 111 -26.57 17.32 -4.58
C ALA A 111 -27.01 15.86 -4.84
N SER A 112 -26.81 14.94 -3.89
CA SER A 112 -27.20 13.53 -4.01
C SER A 112 -28.47 13.13 -3.27
N GLY A 113 -28.93 13.94 -2.30
CA GLY A 113 -30.08 13.63 -1.46
C GLY A 113 -29.85 12.48 -0.46
N LYS A 114 -28.62 11.98 -0.33
CA LYS A 114 -28.23 10.92 0.60
C LYS A 114 -27.41 11.52 1.75
N SER A 115 -27.63 11.06 2.98
CA SER A 115 -26.67 11.28 4.07
C SER A 115 -25.36 10.54 3.76
N LEU A 116 -24.24 11.19 4.06
CA LEU A 116 -22.91 10.60 4.01
C LEU A 116 -22.24 10.59 5.39
N ASP A 117 -22.97 10.89 6.46
CA ASP A 117 -22.51 10.93 7.86
C ASP A 117 -21.61 9.74 8.19
N ARG A 118 -22.21 8.55 8.18
CA ARG A 118 -21.54 7.27 8.43
C ARG A 118 -20.28 7.05 7.59
N PHE A 119 -20.30 7.40 6.30
CA PHE A 119 -19.14 7.21 5.43
C PHE A 119 -17.97 8.10 5.86
N PHE A 120 -18.24 9.37 6.19
CA PHE A 120 -17.20 10.27 6.65
C PHE A 120 -16.73 9.90 8.06
N ASP A 121 -17.64 9.51 8.95
CA ASP A 121 -17.31 9.12 10.33
C ASP A 121 -16.45 7.85 10.36
N GLU A 122 -16.75 6.84 9.54
CA GLU A 122 -15.98 5.61 9.44
C GLU A 122 -14.67 5.78 8.63
N PHE A 123 -14.72 6.33 7.41
CA PHE A 123 -13.60 6.28 6.46
C PHE A 123 -12.75 7.55 6.35
N VAL A 124 -13.20 8.68 6.93
CA VAL A 124 -12.53 9.99 6.79
C VAL A 124 -12.08 10.56 8.14
N TYR A 125 -12.92 10.45 9.18
CA TYR A 125 -12.62 10.85 10.57
C TYR A 125 -12.15 9.65 11.42
N GLY A 126 -12.67 8.46 11.15
CA GLY A 126 -12.18 7.18 11.67
C GLY A 126 -10.78 6.82 11.14
N VAL A 127 -10.22 5.73 11.68
CA VAL A 127 -8.84 5.30 11.41
C VAL A 127 -8.83 3.86 10.88
N GLY A 128 -7.92 3.59 9.94
CA GLY A 128 -7.76 2.27 9.33
C GLY A 128 -8.74 2.00 8.19
N TYR A 129 -9.06 0.73 8.00
CA TYR A 129 -9.88 0.19 6.91
C TYR A 129 -10.33 -1.24 7.27
N PRO A 130 -11.34 -1.82 6.59
CA PRO A 130 -11.80 -3.19 6.85
C PRO A 130 -10.71 -4.25 6.60
N ARG A 131 -10.49 -5.13 7.58
CA ARG A 131 -9.75 -6.38 7.39
C ARG A 131 -10.74 -7.53 7.27
N ILE A 132 -10.97 -8.00 6.05
CA ILE A 132 -11.93 -9.08 5.75
C ILE A 132 -11.21 -10.42 5.71
N ARG A 133 -11.76 -11.42 6.40
CA ARG A 133 -11.43 -12.83 6.25
C ARG A 133 -12.59 -13.54 5.55
N CYS A 134 -12.29 -14.40 4.57
CA CYS A 134 -13.29 -15.13 3.79
C CYS A 134 -13.12 -16.64 3.95
N HIS A 135 -14.21 -17.35 4.25
CA HIS A 135 -14.24 -18.81 4.35
C HIS A 135 -15.27 -19.36 3.36
N LEU A 136 -14.85 -20.33 2.57
CA LEU A 136 -15.68 -21.02 1.57
C LEU A 136 -15.77 -22.49 1.97
N GLN A 137 -16.99 -22.99 2.15
CA GLN A 137 -17.28 -24.41 2.32
C GLN A 137 -18.15 -24.88 1.15
N TYR A 138 -17.73 -25.94 0.46
CA TYR A 138 -18.51 -26.59 -0.60
C TYR A 138 -19.00 -27.96 -0.14
N GLN A 139 -20.26 -28.27 -0.41
CA GLN A 139 -20.87 -29.57 -0.13
C GLN A 139 -21.30 -30.28 -1.44
N PRO A 140 -20.45 -31.16 -2.00
CA PRO A 140 -20.73 -31.84 -3.28
C PRO A 140 -22.04 -32.64 -3.31
N SER A 141 -22.45 -33.21 -2.18
CA SER A 141 -23.69 -33.99 -2.05
C SER A 141 -24.98 -33.16 -2.10
N LYS A 142 -24.87 -31.82 -2.06
CA LYS A 142 -26.00 -30.89 -2.09
C LYS A 142 -25.87 -29.79 -3.15
N GLY A 143 -24.70 -29.64 -3.77
CA GLY A 143 -24.38 -28.49 -4.63
C GLY A 143 -24.26 -27.15 -3.88
N LEU A 144 -24.28 -27.14 -2.54
CA LEU A 144 -24.26 -25.91 -1.74
C LEU A 144 -22.84 -25.36 -1.56
N VAL A 145 -22.65 -24.08 -1.87
CA VAL A 145 -21.45 -23.30 -1.54
C VAL A 145 -21.82 -22.25 -0.50
N GLN A 146 -21.33 -22.41 0.72
CA GLN A 146 -21.49 -21.45 1.80
C GLN A 146 -20.26 -20.56 1.88
N ILE A 147 -20.47 -19.24 1.96
CA ILE A 147 -19.41 -18.23 1.98
C ILE A 147 -19.62 -17.32 3.19
N THR A 148 -18.65 -17.29 4.09
CA THR A 148 -18.67 -16.49 5.32
C THR A 148 -17.62 -15.40 5.20
N LEU A 149 -18.03 -14.14 5.32
CA LEU A 149 -17.12 -13.00 5.40
C LEU A 149 -17.14 -12.44 6.82
N ASP A 150 -15.95 -12.27 7.40
CA ASP A 150 -15.78 -11.70 8.73
C ASP A 150 -14.87 -10.48 8.71
N GLN A 151 -15.36 -9.39 9.29
CA GLN A 151 -14.65 -8.13 9.47
C GLN A 151 -13.91 -8.11 10.81
N SER A 152 -12.63 -7.71 10.74
CA SER A 152 -11.81 -7.37 11.89
C SER A 152 -11.25 -5.94 11.76
N SER A 153 -10.85 -5.35 12.88
CA SER A 153 -10.42 -3.95 12.98
C SER A 153 -9.28 -3.85 14.00
N ASP A 154 -8.24 -3.06 13.71
CA ASP A 154 -7.06 -2.95 14.57
C ASP A 154 -7.37 -2.10 15.81
N ARG A 155 -6.83 -2.48 16.98
CA ARG A 155 -6.88 -1.61 18.17
C ARG A 155 -5.75 -0.58 18.11
N ILE A 156 -6.04 0.55 17.49
CA ILE A 156 -5.11 1.66 17.33
C ILE A 156 -5.09 2.51 18.60
N ARG A 157 -3.89 2.92 19.04
CA ARG A 157 -3.73 3.73 20.26
C ARG A 157 -4.37 5.11 20.08
N ASP A 158 -5.02 5.60 21.14
CA ASP A 158 -5.64 6.94 21.23
C ASP A 158 -6.81 7.21 20.25
N TYR A 159 -7.37 6.16 19.64
CA TYR A 159 -8.57 6.18 18.79
C TYR A 159 -9.58 5.08 19.18
N PRO A 160 -10.89 5.27 18.91
CA PRO A 160 -11.90 4.21 19.07
C PRO A 160 -11.75 3.13 17.98
N ILE A 161 -12.25 1.93 18.27
CA ILE A 161 -12.39 0.87 17.25
C ILE A 161 -13.54 1.25 16.31
N VAL A 162 -13.31 1.17 15.00
CA VAL A 162 -14.31 1.43 13.96
C VAL A 162 -14.78 0.09 13.38
N TRP A 163 -16.10 -0.09 13.31
CA TRP A 163 -16.76 -1.15 12.54
C TRP A 163 -17.35 -0.53 11.29
N PHE A 164 -16.77 -0.85 10.13
CA PHE A 164 -17.12 -0.19 8.87
C PHE A 164 -18.40 -0.78 8.27
N GLY A 165 -19.21 0.08 7.63
CA GLY A 165 -20.49 -0.25 7.02
C GLY A 165 -20.50 -0.15 5.50
N PHE A 166 -20.47 -1.30 4.82
CA PHE A 166 -20.31 -1.40 3.37
C PHE A 166 -21.00 -2.64 2.79
N ASP A 167 -21.34 -2.56 1.51
CA ASP A 167 -21.83 -3.68 0.71
C ASP A 167 -20.66 -4.27 -0.10
N ILE A 168 -20.59 -5.60 -0.22
CA ILE A 168 -19.55 -6.29 -0.98
C ILE A 168 -20.16 -7.35 -1.89
N GLU A 169 -19.93 -7.21 -3.21
CA GLU A 169 -20.36 -8.16 -4.23
C GLU A 169 -19.48 -9.41 -4.20
N ILE A 170 -20.07 -10.60 -4.24
CA ILE A 170 -19.37 -11.87 -4.46
C ILE A 170 -19.79 -12.40 -5.82
N GLU A 171 -18.84 -12.80 -6.64
CA GLU A 171 -19.06 -13.49 -7.90
C GLU A 171 -18.46 -14.90 -7.83
N LEU A 172 -19.31 -15.93 -7.87
CA LEU A 172 -18.93 -17.34 -7.90
C LEU A 172 -19.22 -17.90 -9.29
N VAL A 173 -18.20 -18.47 -9.94
CA VAL A 173 -18.34 -19.12 -11.25
C VAL A 173 -18.24 -20.64 -11.07
N ASP A 174 -19.20 -21.39 -11.61
CA ASP A 174 -19.23 -22.85 -11.56
C ASP A 174 -18.50 -23.53 -12.74
N SER A 175 -18.40 -24.85 -12.69
CA SER A 175 -17.68 -25.66 -13.68
C SER A 175 -18.36 -25.78 -15.05
N SER A 176 -19.61 -25.37 -15.19
CA SER A 176 -20.30 -25.23 -16.48
C SER A 176 -20.18 -23.81 -17.06
N GLY A 177 -19.66 -22.86 -16.27
CA GLY A 177 -19.56 -21.43 -16.63
C GLY A 177 -20.72 -20.58 -16.12
N GLY A 178 -21.64 -21.16 -15.31
CA GLY A 178 -22.68 -20.40 -14.64
C GLY A 178 -22.08 -19.38 -13.67
N CYS A 179 -22.59 -18.14 -13.72
CA CYS A 179 -22.13 -17.02 -12.90
C CYS A 179 -23.20 -16.68 -11.87
N HIS A 180 -22.88 -16.90 -10.60
CA HIS A 180 -23.74 -16.68 -9.45
C HIS A 180 -23.25 -15.45 -8.70
N ARG A 181 -24.15 -14.55 -8.30
CA ARG A 181 -23.78 -13.30 -7.62
C ARG A 181 -24.64 -13.03 -6.41
N GLU A 182 -23.97 -12.65 -5.33
CA GLU A 182 -24.58 -12.24 -4.06
C GLU A 182 -23.99 -10.92 -3.59
N ILE A 183 -24.75 -10.17 -2.80
CA ILE A 183 -24.29 -8.94 -2.16
C ILE A 183 -24.38 -9.11 -0.65
N LEU A 184 -23.26 -8.99 0.04
CA LEU A 184 -23.20 -9.05 1.50
C LEU A 184 -23.06 -7.65 2.09
N SER A 185 -24.04 -7.25 2.90
CA SER A 185 -24.05 -5.98 3.61
C SER A 185 -23.50 -6.13 5.03
N PHE A 186 -22.43 -5.40 5.34
CA PHE A 186 -21.97 -5.20 6.70
C PHE A 186 -22.68 -3.97 7.27
N ASP A 187 -23.64 -4.17 8.18
CA ASP A 187 -24.27 -3.07 8.93
C ASP A 187 -23.87 -3.10 10.41
N GLN A 188 -22.65 -2.63 10.71
CA GLN A 188 -21.95 -2.74 12.01
C GLN A 188 -21.70 -4.18 12.52
N ASN A 189 -22.38 -5.17 11.97
CA ASN A 189 -22.09 -6.59 12.15
C ASN A 189 -20.62 -6.90 11.86
N THR A 190 -20.06 -7.87 12.59
CA THR A 190 -18.73 -8.41 12.32
C THR A 190 -18.74 -9.52 11.26
N ARG A 191 -19.90 -10.14 11.00
CA ARG A 191 -20.07 -11.31 10.11
C ARG A 191 -21.17 -11.07 9.08
N ALA A 192 -20.96 -11.56 7.86
CA ALA A 192 -21.97 -11.69 6.81
C ALA A 192 -21.86 -13.08 6.15
N LEU A 193 -22.99 -13.59 5.63
CA LEU A 193 -23.08 -14.96 5.10
C LEU A 193 -23.88 -15.01 3.78
N ALA A 194 -23.30 -15.65 2.77
CA ALA A 194 -24.00 -16.08 1.56
C ALA A 194 -24.09 -17.61 1.51
N VAL A 195 -25.16 -18.14 0.91
CA VAL A 195 -25.32 -19.56 0.59
C VAL A 195 -25.82 -19.66 -0.85
N ILE A 196 -24.99 -20.16 -1.75
CA ILE A 196 -25.28 -20.29 -3.17
C ILE A 196 -25.56 -21.76 -3.49
N GLN A 197 -26.71 -22.02 -4.11
CA GLN A 197 -27.09 -23.34 -4.62
C GLN A 197 -26.59 -23.49 -6.06
N LEU A 198 -25.65 -24.40 -6.30
CA LEU A 198 -25.18 -24.71 -7.64
C LEU A 198 -26.11 -25.72 -8.35
N PRO A 199 -26.13 -25.74 -9.70
CA PRO A 199 -26.81 -26.77 -10.48
C PRO A 199 -26.24 -28.18 -10.22
N GLU A 200 -27.09 -29.20 -10.33
CA GLU A 200 -26.70 -30.60 -10.10
C GLU A 200 -25.53 -31.04 -11.01
N GLY A 201 -24.58 -31.80 -10.44
CA GLY A 201 -23.38 -32.26 -11.14
C GLY A 201 -22.29 -31.20 -11.37
N THR A 202 -22.54 -29.92 -11.09
CA THR A 202 -21.51 -28.87 -11.16
C THR A 202 -20.68 -28.76 -9.88
N ARG A 203 -19.61 -27.97 -9.91
CA ARG A 203 -18.76 -27.63 -8.75
C ARG A 203 -18.25 -26.19 -8.89
N PRO A 204 -17.87 -25.49 -7.80
CA PRO A 204 -17.28 -24.15 -7.93
C PRO A 204 -15.96 -24.22 -8.72
N SER A 205 -15.81 -23.34 -9.71
CA SER A 205 -14.58 -23.19 -10.50
C SER A 205 -13.67 -22.13 -9.87
N HIS A 206 -14.18 -20.91 -9.66
CA HIS A 206 -13.45 -19.82 -9.01
C HIS A 206 -14.41 -18.79 -8.41
N ILE A 207 -13.88 -17.89 -7.59
CA ILE A 207 -14.64 -16.89 -6.84
C ILE A 207 -13.89 -15.57 -6.79
N SER A 208 -14.48 -14.49 -7.32
CA SER A 208 -13.99 -13.12 -7.16
C SER A 208 -14.76 -12.43 -6.04
N ILE A 209 -14.04 -11.83 -5.09
CA ILE A 209 -14.63 -10.97 -4.05
C ILE A 209 -14.48 -9.51 -4.50
N ASP A 210 -15.60 -8.82 -4.65
CA ASP A 210 -15.77 -7.47 -5.19
C ASP A 210 -14.99 -7.24 -6.51
N PRO A 211 -15.32 -7.98 -7.59
CA PRO A 211 -14.68 -7.85 -8.92
C PRO A 211 -14.86 -6.49 -9.60
N ASN A 212 -15.65 -5.59 -8.99
CA ASN A 212 -15.96 -4.26 -9.49
C ASN A 212 -15.29 -3.13 -8.67
N LEU A 213 -14.37 -3.47 -7.76
CA LEU A 213 -13.57 -2.57 -6.92
C LEU A 213 -14.37 -1.53 -6.12
N ASN A 214 -15.58 -1.89 -5.70
CA ASN A 214 -16.43 -1.00 -4.92
C ASN A 214 -15.79 -0.59 -3.58
N MET A 215 -14.90 -1.43 -3.04
CA MET A 215 -14.45 -1.34 -1.64
C MET A 215 -12.93 -1.48 -1.45
N LEU A 216 -12.37 -0.65 -0.56
CA LEU A 216 -11.01 -0.81 -0.02
C LEU A 216 -11.04 -1.72 1.21
N PHE A 217 -10.30 -2.83 1.16
CA PHE A 217 -10.10 -3.76 2.27
C PHE A 217 -8.80 -4.56 2.08
N THR A 218 -8.32 -5.24 3.13
CA THR A 218 -7.38 -6.37 2.98
C THR A 218 -8.10 -7.69 3.14
N LEU A 219 -7.74 -8.68 2.32
CA LEU A 219 -8.35 -10.00 2.29
C LEU A 219 -7.43 -11.10 2.85
N GLU A 220 -7.91 -11.87 3.82
CA GLU A 220 -7.35 -13.17 4.20
C GLU A 220 -8.28 -14.28 3.70
N PHE A 221 -7.84 -15.08 2.74
CA PHE A 221 -8.67 -16.10 2.08
C PHE A 221 -7.81 -17.21 1.48
N ASN A 222 -8.28 -18.46 1.55
CA ASN A 222 -7.72 -19.58 0.81
C ASN A 222 -8.84 -20.55 0.38
N PRO A 223 -9.37 -20.45 -0.87
CA PRO A 223 -10.41 -21.34 -1.38
C PRO A 223 -9.87 -22.72 -1.83
N GLY A 224 -8.60 -23.02 -1.61
CA GLY A 224 -7.93 -24.21 -2.15
C GLY A 224 -7.31 -24.00 -3.53
N PHE A 225 -6.33 -24.83 -3.87
CA PHE A 225 -5.43 -24.59 -5.00
C PHE A 225 -6.11 -24.66 -6.37
N ASP A 226 -7.10 -25.53 -6.56
CA ASP A 226 -7.85 -25.61 -7.82
C ASP A 226 -8.63 -24.31 -8.10
N LEU A 227 -9.28 -23.76 -7.07
CA LEU A 227 -10.02 -22.50 -7.18
C LEU A 227 -9.07 -21.31 -7.37
N LEU A 228 -7.91 -21.30 -6.71
CA LEU A 228 -6.87 -20.29 -6.93
C LEU A 228 -6.31 -20.35 -8.37
N LEU A 229 -5.99 -21.54 -8.89
CA LEU A 229 -5.46 -21.69 -10.26
C LEU A 229 -6.49 -21.30 -11.32
N ASN A 230 -7.76 -21.66 -11.13
CA ASN A 230 -8.85 -21.20 -12.01
C ASN A 230 -9.04 -19.68 -11.91
N MET A 231 -8.97 -19.09 -10.72
CA MET A 231 -9.09 -17.63 -10.51
C MET A 231 -7.96 -16.87 -11.22
N ALA A 232 -6.71 -17.36 -11.11
CA ALA A 232 -5.54 -16.80 -11.78
C ALA A 232 -5.61 -16.87 -13.32
N GLU A 233 -6.37 -17.82 -13.87
CA GLU A 233 -6.52 -18.07 -15.30
C GLU A 233 -7.78 -17.42 -15.91
N ARG A 234 -8.85 -17.25 -15.12
CA ARG A 234 -10.22 -17.00 -15.63
C ARG A 234 -10.97 -15.84 -14.98
N ALA A 235 -10.51 -15.32 -13.85
CA ALA A 235 -11.22 -14.20 -13.19
C ALA A 235 -11.16 -12.94 -14.06
N ARG A 236 -12.32 -12.33 -14.30
CA ARG A 236 -12.48 -11.17 -15.19
C ARG A 236 -11.85 -9.87 -14.68
N ASP A 237 -11.34 -9.85 -13.46
CA ASP A 237 -10.80 -8.67 -12.78
C ASP A 237 -9.33 -8.86 -12.38
N VAL A 238 -8.54 -7.78 -12.51
CA VAL A 238 -7.11 -7.79 -12.21
C VAL A 238 -6.83 -8.05 -10.73
N ARG A 239 -7.71 -7.61 -9.81
CA ARG A 239 -7.50 -7.81 -8.37
C ARG A 239 -7.55 -9.28 -7.98
N SER A 240 -8.52 -10.03 -8.49
CA SER A 240 -8.67 -11.46 -8.18
C SER A 240 -7.59 -12.30 -8.86
N ARG A 241 -7.17 -11.95 -10.09
CA ARG A 241 -5.97 -12.56 -10.72
C ARG A 241 -4.70 -12.31 -9.91
N ILE A 242 -4.42 -11.05 -9.50
CA ILE A 242 -3.31 -10.71 -8.60
C ILE A 242 -3.38 -11.52 -7.30
N PHE A 243 -4.52 -11.50 -6.62
CA PHE A 243 -4.71 -12.20 -5.34
C PHE A 243 -4.48 -13.71 -5.47
N ALA A 244 -4.96 -14.31 -6.56
CA ALA A 244 -4.79 -15.72 -6.85
C ALA A 244 -3.32 -16.10 -7.06
N TYR A 245 -2.59 -15.36 -7.90
CA TYR A 245 -1.16 -15.58 -8.10
C TYR A 245 -0.36 -15.35 -6.81
N GLU A 246 -0.58 -14.23 -6.11
CA GLU A 246 0.10 -13.95 -4.84
C GLU A 246 -0.11 -15.07 -3.81
N THR A 247 -1.35 -15.56 -3.66
CA THR A 247 -1.70 -16.59 -2.68
C THR A 247 -1.20 -17.97 -3.07
N ALA A 248 -1.29 -18.34 -4.36
CA ALA A 248 -0.73 -19.60 -4.87
C ALA A 248 0.79 -19.64 -4.69
N ILE A 249 1.51 -18.59 -5.12
CA ILE A 249 2.97 -18.52 -4.98
C ILE A 249 3.38 -18.56 -3.51
N LYS A 250 2.70 -17.82 -2.61
CA LYS A 250 3.00 -17.78 -1.17
C LYS A 250 3.01 -19.16 -0.49
N SER A 251 2.31 -20.15 -1.04
CA SER A 251 2.28 -21.52 -0.48
C SER A 251 3.59 -22.30 -0.68
N GLY A 252 4.43 -21.93 -1.65
CA GLY A 252 5.74 -22.55 -1.91
C GLY A 252 5.75 -23.94 -2.53
N TYR A 253 4.60 -24.59 -2.77
CA TYR A 253 4.56 -25.97 -3.28
C TYR A 253 5.07 -26.08 -4.74
N PRO A 254 6.09 -26.92 -5.05
CA PRO A 254 6.70 -26.96 -6.38
C PRO A 254 5.75 -27.33 -7.53
N ASN A 255 4.80 -28.25 -7.30
CA ASN A 255 3.77 -28.59 -8.27
C ASN A 255 2.83 -27.40 -8.56
N LEU A 256 2.56 -26.56 -7.55
CA LEU A 256 1.76 -25.36 -7.72
C LEU A 256 2.53 -24.24 -8.43
N LEU A 257 3.83 -24.08 -8.15
CA LEU A 257 4.70 -23.16 -8.89
C LEU A 257 4.77 -23.54 -10.38
N GLN A 258 4.82 -24.84 -10.71
CA GLN A 258 4.74 -25.33 -12.08
C GLN A 258 3.36 -25.05 -12.72
N ALA A 259 2.27 -25.18 -11.95
CA ALA A 259 0.91 -24.86 -12.42
C ALA A 259 0.66 -23.35 -12.59
N VAL A 260 1.36 -22.50 -11.82
CA VAL A 260 1.43 -21.04 -11.98
C VAL A 260 2.25 -20.69 -13.21
N LYS A 261 3.44 -21.28 -13.39
CA LYS A 261 4.33 -21.07 -14.55
C LYS A 261 3.60 -21.23 -15.89
N MET A 262 2.81 -22.28 -16.04
CA MET A 262 2.05 -22.54 -17.26
C MET A 262 0.96 -21.49 -17.53
N ARG A 263 0.39 -20.86 -16.50
CA ARG A 263 -0.65 -19.82 -16.62
C ARG A 263 -0.06 -18.44 -16.83
N LEU A 264 1.02 -18.11 -16.11
CA LEU A 264 1.65 -16.79 -16.14
C LEU A 264 2.24 -16.42 -17.51
N ARG A 265 2.57 -17.43 -18.33
CA ARG A 265 2.93 -17.27 -19.75
C ARG A 265 1.79 -16.73 -20.63
N ASN A 266 0.54 -16.97 -20.23
CA ASN A 266 -0.67 -16.56 -20.96
C ASN A 266 -1.39 -15.36 -20.31
N GLU A 267 -0.90 -14.89 -19.15
CA GLU A 267 -1.44 -13.72 -18.46
C GLU A 267 -1.19 -12.46 -19.31
N SER A 268 -2.27 -11.82 -19.77
CA SER A 268 -2.22 -10.68 -20.68
C SER A 268 -1.75 -9.40 -19.99
N HIS A 269 -2.18 -9.15 -18.75
CA HIS A 269 -2.01 -7.87 -18.09
C HIS A 269 -0.69 -7.80 -17.31
N TYR A 270 0.17 -6.85 -17.69
CA TYR A 270 1.52 -6.71 -17.14
C TYR A 270 1.55 -6.48 -15.63
N GLY A 271 0.53 -5.82 -15.08
CA GLY A 271 0.40 -5.59 -13.64
C GLY A 271 0.23 -6.88 -12.85
N VAL A 272 -0.48 -7.87 -13.39
CA VAL A 272 -0.61 -9.20 -12.75
C VAL A 272 0.75 -9.91 -12.74
N ARG A 273 1.46 -9.90 -13.88
CA ARG A 273 2.81 -10.46 -14.00
C ARG A 273 3.81 -9.81 -13.04
N MET A 274 3.72 -8.49 -12.88
CA MET A 274 4.51 -7.73 -11.91
C MET A 274 4.25 -8.18 -10.45
N PHE A 275 2.98 -8.32 -10.04
CA PHE A 275 2.66 -8.78 -8.67
C PHE A 275 3.04 -10.24 -8.43
N ALA A 276 2.86 -11.12 -9.42
CA ALA A 276 3.39 -12.48 -9.37
C ALA A 276 4.91 -12.47 -9.15
N GLY A 277 5.64 -11.61 -9.87
CA GLY A 277 7.07 -11.36 -9.66
C GLY A 277 7.42 -10.85 -8.25
N LYS A 278 6.64 -9.93 -7.67
CA LYS A 278 6.82 -9.45 -6.27
C LYS A 278 6.70 -10.61 -5.27
N SER A 279 5.84 -11.60 -5.55
CA SER A 279 5.67 -12.79 -4.70
C SER A 279 6.73 -13.86 -4.92
N LEU A 280 7.15 -14.11 -6.18
CA LEU A 280 8.27 -15.02 -6.48
C LEU A 280 9.57 -14.52 -5.83
N ALA A 281 9.81 -13.21 -5.86
CA ALA A 281 10.94 -12.57 -5.20
C ALA A 281 10.92 -12.78 -3.66
N LYS A 282 9.74 -12.71 -3.02
CA LYS A 282 9.58 -12.96 -1.58
C LYS A 282 9.70 -14.44 -1.21
N LEU A 283 9.48 -15.36 -2.15
CA LEU A 283 9.65 -16.79 -1.94
C LEU A 283 11.09 -17.19 -2.26
N HIS A 284 11.94 -17.28 -1.23
CA HIS A 284 13.38 -17.56 -1.39
C HIS A 284 13.70 -19.04 -1.72
N SER A 285 12.94 -19.66 -2.63
CA SER A 285 13.18 -21.02 -3.15
C SER A 285 13.89 -20.98 -4.50
N ARG A 286 14.53 -22.08 -4.88
CA ARG A 286 15.22 -22.19 -6.18
C ARG A 286 14.24 -22.10 -7.34
N GLU A 287 13.12 -22.82 -7.24
CA GLU A 287 12.05 -22.92 -8.23
C GLU A 287 11.39 -21.55 -8.47
N ALA A 288 11.23 -20.76 -7.40
CA ALA A 288 10.73 -19.39 -7.47
C ALA A 288 11.70 -18.46 -8.22
N HIS A 289 13.02 -18.57 -7.96
CA HIS A 289 14.04 -17.80 -8.67
C HIS A 289 14.20 -18.24 -10.14
N GLU A 290 14.03 -19.54 -10.44
CA GLU A 290 14.02 -20.06 -11.83
C GLU A 290 12.79 -19.53 -12.60
N LEU A 291 11.61 -19.54 -11.99
CA LEU A 291 10.40 -18.96 -12.60
C LEU A 291 10.48 -17.44 -12.75
N LEU A 292 11.04 -16.73 -11.77
CA LEU A 292 11.28 -15.28 -11.87
C LEU A 292 12.28 -14.94 -12.98
N SER A 293 13.31 -15.76 -13.18
CA SER A 293 14.27 -15.62 -14.27
C SER A 293 13.63 -15.85 -15.65
N GLU A 294 12.76 -16.86 -15.77
CA GLU A 294 11.98 -17.09 -17.00
C GLU A 294 11.05 -15.90 -17.29
N LEU A 295 10.35 -15.39 -16.27
CA LEU A 295 9.47 -14.23 -16.39
C LEU A 295 10.22 -12.96 -16.81
N ILE A 296 11.39 -12.68 -16.24
CA ILE A 296 12.26 -11.58 -16.66
C ILE A 296 12.70 -11.75 -18.12
N SER A 297 12.98 -12.99 -18.55
CA SER A 297 13.41 -13.28 -19.91
C SER A 297 12.30 -13.06 -20.93
N THR A 298 11.07 -13.50 -20.65
CA THR A 298 9.92 -13.40 -21.56
C THR A 298 9.19 -12.05 -21.51
N GLU A 299 9.27 -11.30 -20.41
CA GLU A 299 8.58 -10.02 -20.27
C GLU A 299 9.13 -8.97 -21.26
N THR A 300 8.19 -8.21 -21.83
CA THR A 300 8.42 -7.15 -22.81
C THR A 300 7.93 -5.79 -22.31
N HIS A 301 6.99 -5.74 -21.36
CA HIS A 301 6.44 -4.47 -20.89
C HIS A 301 7.45 -3.72 -19.99
N PRO A 302 7.84 -2.48 -20.32
CA PRO A 302 8.96 -1.80 -19.65
C PRO A 302 8.70 -1.51 -18.17
N ILE A 303 7.45 -1.24 -17.80
CA ILE A 303 7.04 -1.02 -16.40
C ILE A 303 7.18 -2.33 -15.59
N ALA A 304 6.71 -3.45 -16.14
CA ALA A 304 6.85 -4.75 -15.49
C ALA A 304 8.34 -5.12 -15.34
N LEU A 305 9.15 -5.03 -16.40
CA LEU A 305 10.60 -5.27 -16.33
C LEU A 305 11.28 -4.39 -15.26
N ALA A 306 10.98 -3.10 -15.20
CA ALA A 306 11.57 -2.20 -14.22
C ALA A 306 11.24 -2.61 -12.78
N HIS A 307 10.01 -3.07 -12.52
CA HIS A 307 9.63 -3.59 -11.20
C HIS A 307 10.23 -4.98 -10.91
N LEU A 308 10.27 -5.90 -11.89
CA LEU A 308 10.90 -7.21 -11.74
C LEU A 308 12.39 -7.08 -11.35
N PHE A 309 13.16 -6.25 -12.06
CA PHE A 309 14.54 -5.95 -11.69
C PHE A 309 14.63 -5.27 -10.31
N SER A 310 13.70 -4.39 -9.95
CA SER A 310 13.65 -3.79 -8.62
C SER A 310 13.47 -4.84 -7.52
N TYR A 311 12.70 -5.90 -7.76
CA TYR A 311 12.54 -7.01 -6.80
C TYR A 311 13.79 -7.90 -6.73
N CYS A 312 14.53 -8.07 -7.82
CA CYS A 312 15.84 -8.75 -7.80
C CYS A 312 16.93 -7.97 -7.07
N SER A 313 16.76 -6.66 -6.82
CA SER A 313 17.79 -5.83 -6.17
C SER A 313 18.08 -6.14 -4.69
N SER A 314 17.30 -7.04 -4.07
CA SER A 314 17.51 -7.59 -2.73
C SER A 314 17.76 -9.10 -2.71
N ILE A 315 17.88 -9.76 -3.87
CA ILE A 315 17.98 -11.23 -4.01
C ILE A 315 19.25 -11.60 -4.77
N SER A 316 19.83 -12.76 -4.47
CA SER A 316 20.95 -13.34 -5.21
C SER A 316 20.61 -14.75 -5.66
N SER A 317 20.71 -15.03 -6.97
CA SER A 317 20.58 -16.37 -7.53
C SER A 317 21.30 -16.48 -8.88
N ILE A 318 22.03 -17.57 -9.07
CA ILE A 318 22.69 -17.90 -10.35
C ILE A 318 21.71 -17.92 -11.53
N CYS A 319 20.45 -18.30 -11.29
CA CYS A 319 19.39 -18.31 -12.30
C CYS A 319 19.02 -16.90 -12.77
N LEU A 320 19.04 -15.91 -11.86
CA LEU A 320 18.70 -14.51 -12.16
C LEU A 320 19.87 -13.78 -12.84
N LEU A 321 21.12 -14.13 -12.51
CA LEU A 321 22.31 -13.52 -13.08
C LEU A 321 22.28 -13.52 -14.62
N HIS A 322 22.06 -14.67 -15.24
CA HIS A 322 22.07 -14.82 -16.70
C HIS A 322 20.95 -14.01 -17.41
N SER A 323 19.74 -13.95 -16.85
CA SER A 323 18.62 -13.20 -17.44
C SER A 323 18.72 -11.70 -17.21
N ILE A 324 19.35 -11.25 -16.12
CA ILE A 324 19.72 -9.85 -15.91
C ILE A 324 20.80 -9.44 -16.91
N GLN A 325 21.87 -10.23 -17.07
CA GLN A 325 22.94 -9.95 -18.03
C GLN A 325 22.41 -9.87 -19.47
N SER A 326 21.62 -10.85 -19.93
CA SER A 326 21.12 -10.86 -21.31
C SER A 326 20.20 -9.68 -21.62
N LYS A 327 19.30 -9.30 -20.69
CA LYS A 327 18.45 -8.10 -20.85
C LYS A 327 19.25 -6.80 -20.79
N ILE A 328 20.33 -6.69 -19.99
CA ILE A 328 21.21 -5.52 -20.00
C ILE A 328 21.82 -5.28 -21.38
N LEU A 329 22.02 -6.31 -22.21
CA LEU A 329 22.55 -6.20 -23.57
C LEU A 329 21.48 -5.90 -24.65
N ASP A 330 20.20 -6.14 -24.38
CA ASP A 330 19.09 -5.90 -25.31
C ASP A 330 18.92 -4.40 -25.62
N PRO A 331 19.17 -3.91 -26.85
CA PRO A 331 19.10 -2.48 -27.17
C PRO A 331 17.70 -1.87 -27.09
N SER A 332 16.64 -2.68 -26.97
CA SER A 332 15.28 -2.20 -26.75
C SER A 332 14.96 -1.88 -25.27
N LEU A 333 15.83 -2.27 -24.32
CA LEU A 333 15.54 -2.16 -22.89
C LEU A 333 15.39 -0.69 -22.43
N GLY A 334 14.21 -0.36 -21.90
CA GLY A 334 13.89 0.98 -21.41
C GLY A 334 14.76 1.47 -20.25
N LEU A 335 15.02 2.78 -20.17
CA LEU A 335 16.00 3.38 -19.25
C LEU A 335 15.75 3.10 -17.76
N HIS A 336 14.48 3.04 -17.31
CA HIS A 336 14.13 2.64 -15.95
C HIS A 336 14.45 1.16 -15.70
N SER A 337 14.15 0.30 -16.67
CA SER A 337 14.43 -1.13 -16.61
C SER A 337 15.93 -1.40 -16.58
N LEU A 338 16.72 -0.71 -17.42
CA LEU A 338 18.18 -0.79 -17.45
C LEU A 338 18.84 -0.25 -16.15
N SER A 339 18.34 0.87 -15.62
CA SER A 339 18.75 1.39 -14.30
C SER A 339 18.56 0.34 -13.20
N ASN A 340 17.38 -0.27 -13.13
CA ASN A 340 17.07 -1.25 -12.11
C ASN A 340 17.81 -2.57 -12.35
N ALA A 341 18.09 -2.94 -13.60
CA ALA A 341 18.88 -4.12 -13.95
C ALA A 341 20.33 -4.01 -13.47
N TYR A 342 20.99 -2.84 -13.55
CA TYR A 342 22.33 -2.65 -12.99
C TYR A 342 22.34 -2.77 -11.44
N ASN A 343 21.33 -2.23 -10.76
CA ASN A 343 21.15 -2.37 -9.31
C ASN A 343 20.88 -3.84 -8.92
N ALA A 344 20.10 -4.57 -9.72
CA ALA A 344 19.86 -6.00 -9.56
C ALA A 344 21.12 -6.84 -9.79
N LEU A 345 21.91 -6.50 -10.80
CA LEU A 345 23.15 -7.20 -11.15
C LEU A 345 24.17 -7.12 -10.02
N GLY A 346 24.37 -5.92 -9.46
CA GLY A 346 25.30 -5.72 -8.33
C GLY A 346 24.94 -6.54 -7.08
N ASN A 347 23.69 -6.96 -6.93
CA ASN A 347 23.25 -7.80 -5.82
C ASN A 347 23.48 -9.32 -6.04
N GLN A 348 23.93 -9.74 -7.22
CA GLN A 348 24.19 -11.16 -7.51
C GLN A 348 25.56 -11.57 -6.98
N LYS A 349 25.60 -12.31 -5.86
CA LYS A 349 26.85 -12.78 -5.22
C LYS A 349 27.69 -13.73 -6.08
N GLN A 350 27.11 -14.28 -7.14
CA GLN A 350 27.75 -15.18 -8.10
C GLN A 350 28.39 -14.43 -9.29
N PHE A 351 28.54 -13.10 -9.18
CA PHE A 351 29.09 -12.24 -10.21
C PHE A 351 30.62 -12.14 -10.11
N ASP A 352 31.32 -12.29 -11.24
CA ASP A 352 32.79 -12.35 -11.33
C ASP A 352 33.47 -10.96 -11.20
N GLY A 353 33.26 -10.30 -10.05
CA GLY A 353 34.00 -9.12 -9.61
C GLY A 353 33.79 -7.83 -10.42
N PHE A 354 34.59 -6.82 -10.13
CA PHE A 354 34.48 -5.47 -10.72
C PHE A 354 34.80 -5.43 -12.23
N ASP A 355 35.69 -6.30 -12.72
CA ASP A 355 36.15 -6.28 -14.11
C ASP A 355 35.08 -6.75 -15.10
N THR A 356 34.37 -7.84 -14.80
CA THR A 356 33.24 -8.29 -15.63
C THR A 356 32.07 -7.31 -15.58
N PHE A 357 31.92 -6.57 -14.46
CA PHE A 357 30.93 -5.50 -14.35
C PHE A 357 31.31 -4.35 -15.29
N SER A 358 32.57 -3.90 -15.24
CA SER A 358 33.12 -2.85 -16.11
C SER A 358 33.01 -3.20 -17.60
N ASN A 359 33.17 -4.47 -17.97
CA ASN A 359 32.96 -4.94 -19.35
C ASN A 359 31.48 -4.87 -19.81
N LEU A 360 30.50 -4.92 -18.91
CA LEU A 360 29.09 -4.65 -19.22
C LEU A 360 28.77 -3.14 -19.26
N LEU A 361 29.66 -2.28 -18.75
CA LEU A 361 29.53 -0.83 -18.85
C LEU A 361 30.08 -0.30 -20.18
N SER A 362 31.22 -0.83 -20.64
CA SER A 362 31.83 -0.43 -21.93
C SER A 362 30.88 -0.70 -23.11
N GLN A 363 30.16 -1.82 -23.08
CA GLN A 363 29.13 -2.18 -24.07
C GLN A 363 27.90 -1.25 -24.08
N ARG A 364 27.70 -0.44 -23.02
CA ARG A 364 26.59 0.52 -22.88
C ARG A 364 27.04 1.97 -22.71
N ILE A 365 28.30 2.25 -22.99
CA ILE A 365 28.95 3.50 -22.56
C ILE A 365 28.26 4.77 -23.09
N GLN A 366 27.69 4.74 -24.31
CA GLN A 366 26.92 5.85 -24.87
C GLN A 366 25.66 6.16 -24.04
N THR A 367 24.84 5.14 -23.74
CA THR A 367 23.64 5.24 -22.90
C THR A 367 23.97 5.71 -21.49
N LEU A 368 25.12 5.28 -20.95
CA LEU A 368 25.62 5.72 -19.65
C LEU A 368 26.01 7.20 -19.67
N TYR A 369 26.70 7.70 -20.71
CA TYR A 369 27.00 9.13 -20.83
C TYR A 369 25.73 10.00 -20.96
N THR A 370 24.74 9.58 -21.77
CA THR A 370 23.56 10.41 -22.06
C THR A 370 22.47 10.39 -20.98
N HIS A 371 22.34 9.33 -20.17
CA HIS A 371 21.19 9.16 -19.27
C HIS A 371 21.55 9.08 -17.78
N PRO A 372 21.44 10.20 -17.04
CA PRO A 372 21.60 10.26 -15.57
C PRO A 372 20.84 9.19 -14.79
N LEU A 373 19.63 8.84 -15.22
CA LEU A 373 18.81 7.80 -14.58
C LEU A 373 19.55 6.45 -14.53
N VAL A 374 20.15 6.03 -15.64
CA VAL A 374 20.88 4.76 -15.72
C VAL A 374 22.13 4.81 -14.83
N ARG A 375 22.81 5.97 -14.76
CA ARG A 375 23.95 6.17 -13.86
C ARG A 375 23.59 6.08 -12.38
N ARG A 376 22.39 6.51 -11.96
CA ARG A 376 21.91 6.32 -10.57
C ARG A 376 21.81 4.84 -10.20
N GLY A 377 21.16 4.03 -11.04
CA GLY A 377 21.05 2.58 -10.85
C GLY A 377 22.41 1.86 -10.94
N LEU A 378 23.29 2.34 -11.83
CA LEU A 378 24.66 1.88 -11.98
C LEU A 378 25.48 2.01 -10.70
N PHE A 379 25.59 3.20 -10.11
CA PHE A 379 26.43 3.40 -8.93
C PHE A 379 25.95 2.57 -7.72
N VAL A 380 24.63 2.44 -7.53
CA VAL A 380 24.04 1.57 -6.51
C VAL A 380 24.29 0.07 -6.80
N GLY A 381 24.41 -0.30 -8.08
CA GLY A 381 24.90 -1.62 -8.49
C GLY A 381 26.37 -1.83 -8.08
N ILE A 382 27.28 -0.96 -8.52
CA ILE A 382 28.72 -1.05 -8.23
C ILE A 382 28.99 -1.15 -6.72
N SER A 383 28.28 -0.38 -5.89
CA SER A 383 28.47 -0.42 -4.43
C SER A 383 28.15 -1.76 -3.76
N LYS A 384 27.51 -2.69 -4.47
CA LYS A 384 27.18 -4.05 -4.00
C LYS A 384 28.10 -5.13 -4.60
N VAL A 385 28.82 -4.82 -5.68
CA VAL A 385 29.66 -5.80 -6.42
C VAL A 385 30.81 -6.26 -5.51
N PRO A 386 31.00 -7.58 -5.33
CA PRO A 386 32.11 -8.10 -4.53
C PRO A 386 33.46 -7.76 -5.18
N GLY A 387 34.25 -6.95 -4.48
CA GLY A 387 35.60 -6.54 -4.89
C GLY A 387 36.17 -5.62 -3.82
N GLU A 388 37.15 -6.10 -3.06
CA GLU A 388 37.44 -5.60 -1.70
C GLU A 388 37.61 -4.08 -1.60
N ASN A 389 38.32 -3.45 -2.55
CA ASN A 389 38.56 -2.00 -2.52
C ASN A 389 38.33 -1.30 -3.88
N GLN A 390 38.21 -2.04 -5.00
CA GLN A 390 38.09 -1.48 -6.35
C GLN A 390 36.77 -0.71 -6.55
N SER A 391 35.64 -1.30 -6.14
CA SER A 391 34.31 -0.68 -6.26
C SER A 391 34.24 0.65 -5.51
N LEU A 392 34.73 0.68 -4.26
CA LEU A 392 34.77 1.89 -3.44
C LEU A 392 35.71 2.95 -4.04
N GLY A 393 36.91 2.56 -4.47
CA GLY A 393 37.87 3.46 -5.15
C GLY A 393 37.25 4.15 -6.36
N PHE A 394 36.65 3.39 -7.28
CA PHE A 394 36.00 3.93 -8.48
C PHE A 394 34.87 4.92 -8.15
N ILE A 395 34.06 4.67 -7.12
CA ILE A 395 32.98 5.59 -6.74
C ILE A 395 33.55 6.87 -6.10
N LEU A 396 34.60 6.77 -5.28
CA LEU A 396 35.29 7.92 -4.68
C LEU A 396 35.94 8.81 -5.75
N ASP A 397 36.65 8.21 -6.72
CA ASP A 397 37.27 8.92 -7.84
C ASP A 397 36.24 9.70 -8.67
N ARG A 398 35.01 9.18 -8.79
CA ARG A 398 33.87 9.83 -9.47
C ARG A 398 33.26 10.97 -8.68
N LEU A 399 33.30 10.93 -7.34
CA LEU A 399 32.83 12.03 -6.49
C LEU A 399 33.87 13.15 -6.38
N GLU A 400 35.16 12.84 -6.30
CA GLU A 400 36.24 13.83 -6.39
C GLU A 400 36.18 14.59 -7.72
N ASN A 401 36.12 13.85 -8.83
CA ASN A 401 35.94 14.41 -10.16
C ASN A 401 34.45 14.72 -10.46
N SER A 402 33.74 15.29 -9.48
CA SER A 402 32.30 15.59 -9.55
C SER A 402 31.88 16.43 -10.76
N GLY A 403 32.77 17.22 -11.36
CA GLY A 403 32.53 17.93 -12.63
C GLY A 403 32.30 17.01 -13.84
N LEU A 404 32.59 15.70 -13.73
CA LEU A 404 32.25 14.68 -14.72
C LEU A 404 30.80 14.16 -14.57
N GLU A 405 30.12 14.50 -13.47
CA GLU A 405 28.76 14.04 -13.16
C GLU A 405 27.79 15.19 -13.00
N CYS A 406 26.51 14.95 -13.32
CA CYS A 406 25.47 15.97 -13.15
C CYS A 406 24.89 15.91 -11.73
N THR A 407 24.36 17.04 -11.24
CA THR A 407 23.83 17.16 -9.87
C THR A 407 22.74 16.14 -9.53
N ARG A 408 22.01 15.62 -10.53
CA ARG A 408 20.99 14.57 -10.36
C ARG A 408 21.56 13.16 -10.10
N VAL A 409 22.86 12.95 -10.30
CA VAL A 409 23.55 11.67 -10.10
C VAL A 409 24.35 11.66 -8.80
N LEU A 410 24.94 12.79 -8.40
CA LEU A 410 25.78 12.92 -7.20
C LEU A 410 25.11 12.39 -5.91
N PRO A 411 23.80 12.58 -5.61
CA PRO A 411 23.16 11.96 -4.45
C PRO A 411 23.21 10.41 -4.46
N SER A 412 23.15 9.80 -5.64
CA SER A 412 23.27 8.34 -5.79
C SER A 412 24.72 7.86 -5.77
N VAL A 413 25.71 8.69 -6.17
CA VAL A 413 27.15 8.42 -5.95
C VAL A 413 27.47 8.45 -4.46
N ILE A 414 26.98 9.47 -3.75
CA ILE A 414 27.16 9.64 -2.30
C ILE A 414 26.55 8.46 -1.52
N ASN A 415 25.34 8.02 -1.87
CA ASN A 415 24.74 6.83 -1.26
C ASN A 415 25.49 5.54 -1.64
N ALA A 416 26.01 5.42 -2.86
CA ALA A 416 26.85 4.29 -3.26
C ALA A 416 28.15 4.19 -2.43
N ILE A 417 28.74 5.32 -2.02
CA ILE A 417 29.88 5.34 -1.09
C ILE A 417 29.47 4.78 0.28
N SER A 418 28.36 5.23 0.86
CA SER A 418 27.93 4.74 2.19
C SER A 418 27.55 3.27 2.16
N LEU A 419 26.95 2.76 1.08
CA LEU A 419 26.72 1.32 0.88
C LEU A 419 28.05 0.56 0.84
N SER A 420 28.97 0.94 -0.07
CA SER A 420 30.20 0.18 -0.28
C SER A 420 31.15 0.24 0.92
N ALA A 421 31.32 1.40 1.57
CA ALA A 421 32.19 1.53 2.73
C ALA A 421 31.72 0.67 3.93
N ARG A 422 30.41 0.45 4.11
CA ARG A 422 29.90 -0.47 5.15
C ARG A 422 30.23 -1.94 4.87
N THR A 423 30.33 -2.35 3.60
CA THR A 423 30.59 -3.75 3.23
C THR A 423 32.07 -4.07 3.03
N SER A 424 32.89 -3.06 2.73
CA SER A 424 34.21 -3.23 2.11
C SER A 424 35.39 -2.75 2.98
N CYS A 425 35.16 -2.02 4.06
CA CYS A 425 36.26 -1.38 4.81
C CYS A 425 37.06 -2.32 5.72
N SER A 426 37.91 -3.13 5.10
CA SER A 426 39.16 -3.62 5.68
C SER A 426 40.28 -2.55 5.61
N ASP A 427 40.24 -1.64 4.61
CA ASP A 427 41.19 -0.53 4.49
C ASP A 427 40.65 0.77 5.11
N ASN A 428 41.31 1.21 6.18
CA ASN A 428 41.08 2.50 6.84
C ASN A 428 41.31 3.70 5.90
N ARG A 429 42.17 3.61 4.89
CA ARG A 429 42.51 4.75 4.02
C ARG A 429 41.33 5.18 3.15
N LEU A 430 40.66 4.22 2.50
CA LEU A 430 39.48 4.52 1.69
C LEU A 430 38.28 4.91 2.56
N TYR A 431 38.17 4.38 3.78
CA TYR A 431 37.18 4.85 4.76
C TYR A 431 37.39 6.33 5.13
N THR A 432 38.62 6.72 5.51
CA THR A 432 38.95 8.12 5.83
C THR A 432 38.72 9.04 4.61
N ARG A 433 39.14 8.62 3.40
CA ARG A 433 38.88 9.35 2.14
C ARG A 433 37.38 9.57 1.92
N ALA A 434 36.55 8.55 2.16
CA ALA A 434 35.10 8.68 2.07
C ALA A 434 34.55 9.72 3.06
N LEU A 435 34.98 9.69 4.33
CA LEU A 435 34.47 10.62 5.36
C LEU A 435 34.84 12.09 5.07
N GLU A 436 36.06 12.38 4.59
CA GLU A 436 36.42 13.76 4.22
C GLU A 436 35.63 14.28 3.01
N LEU A 437 35.47 13.44 1.97
CA LEU A 437 34.68 13.82 0.79
C LEU A 437 33.23 14.07 1.17
N LEU A 438 32.58 13.14 1.88
CA LEU A 438 31.21 13.31 2.34
C LEU A 438 31.05 14.58 3.21
N GLY A 439 32.01 14.86 4.09
CA GLY A 439 32.06 16.12 4.85
C GLY A 439 32.10 17.36 3.95
N SER A 440 32.91 17.38 2.89
CA SER A 440 32.95 18.52 1.95
C SER A 440 31.60 18.76 1.25
N PHE A 441 30.87 17.70 0.89
CA PHE A 441 29.57 17.80 0.21
C PHE A 441 28.42 18.27 1.14
N CYS A 442 28.60 18.26 2.47
CA CYS A 442 27.66 18.87 3.40
C CYS A 442 27.44 20.39 3.17
N PHE A 443 28.38 21.09 2.52
CA PHE A 443 28.26 22.52 2.19
C PHE A 443 27.88 22.80 0.73
N HIS A 444 27.54 21.76 -0.05
CA HIS A 444 27.22 21.91 -1.46
C HIS A 444 25.98 22.79 -1.70
N ASN A 445 25.94 23.55 -2.80
CA ASN A 445 24.86 24.52 -3.07
C ASN A 445 23.48 23.86 -3.28
N ASP A 446 23.44 22.62 -3.77
CA ASP A 446 22.22 21.83 -4.01
C ASP A 446 21.76 21.08 -2.74
N ASP A 447 20.50 21.28 -2.36
CA ASP A 447 19.87 20.75 -1.15
C ASP A 447 19.83 19.21 -1.10
N CYS A 448 19.56 18.55 -2.24
CA CYS A 448 19.48 17.09 -2.32
C CYS A 448 20.86 16.44 -2.15
N ILE A 449 21.91 17.12 -2.64
CA ILE A 449 23.30 16.68 -2.44
C ILE A 449 23.73 16.83 -0.99
N ARG A 450 23.37 17.94 -0.31
CA ARG A 450 23.63 18.08 1.15
C ARG A 450 22.88 17.03 1.95
N TRP A 451 21.59 16.78 1.66
CA TRP A 451 20.82 15.74 2.33
C TRP A 451 21.45 14.36 2.18
N ALA A 452 21.88 13.98 0.96
CA ALA A 452 22.57 12.72 0.73
C ALA A 452 23.90 12.63 1.49
N ALA A 453 24.67 13.72 1.58
CA ALA A 453 25.92 13.76 2.34
C ALA A 453 25.69 13.56 3.85
N PHE A 454 24.65 14.19 4.41
CA PHE A 454 24.28 13.97 5.81
C PHE A 454 23.82 12.53 6.08
N ASP A 455 22.94 11.99 5.23
CA ASP A 455 22.46 10.61 5.31
C ASP A 455 23.61 9.60 5.20
N ALA A 456 24.54 9.80 4.27
CA ALA A 456 25.74 8.97 4.14
C ALA A 456 26.63 9.00 5.40
N LEU A 457 26.83 10.18 6.03
CA LEU A 457 27.61 10.30 7.27
C LEU A 457 26.88 9.67 8.48
N PHE A 458 25.55 9.79 8.58
CA PHE A 458 24.76 9.07 9.59
C PHE A 458 24.88 7.56 9.41
N GLN A 459 24.74 7.07 8.17
CA GLN A 459 24.85 5.65 7.83
C GLN A 459 26.25 5.05 8.06
N LEU A 460 27.30 5.88 8.06
CA LEU A 460 28.67 5.50 8.40
C LEU A 460 29.05 5.76 9.88
N GLN A 461 28.13 6.29 10.70
CA GLN A 461 28.37 6.64 12.11
C GLN A 461 29.57 7.59 12.31
N ALA A 462 29.70 8.58 11.42
CA ALA A 462 30.81 9.53 11.36
C ALA A 462 30.78 10.62 12.46
N PHE A 463 30.95 10.20 13.73
CA PHE A 463 30.96 11.08 14.90
C PHE A 463 32.00 12.22 14.79
N ASP A 464 33.15 11.97 14.16
CA ASP A 464 34.19 12.97 13.92
C ASP A 464 33.71 14.16 13.07
N LYS A 465 32.71 13.96 12.21
CA LYS A 465 32.10 15.00 11.38
C LYS A 465 30.95 15.73 12.06
N TYR A 466 30.57 15.39 13.31
CA TYR A 466 29.41 15.98 14.01
C TYR A 466 29.40 17.53 13.99
N TRP A 467 30.51 18.19 14.33
CA TRP A 467 30.57 19.66 14.38
C TRP A 467 30.56 20.32 12.99
N LEU A 468 31.08 19.61 11.98
CA LEU A 468 30.97 20.02 10.58
C LEU A 468 29.50 19.99 10.14
N MET A 469 28.78 18.90 10.46
CA MET A 469 27.36 18.73 10.18
C MET A 469 26.50 19.77 10.93
N GLU A 470 26.80 20.09 12.19
CA GLU A 470 26.10 21.13 12.95
C GLU A 470 26.24 22.51 12.28
N THR A 471 27.44 22.80 11.78
CA THR A 471 27.75 24.05 11.07
C THR A 471 27.04 24.12 9.71
N ALA A 472 27.08 23.03 8.94
CA ALA A 472 26.39 22.93 7.65
C ALA A 472 24.85 23.03 7.81
N LYS A 473 24.27 22.38 8.83
CA LYS A 473 22.85 22.45 9.19
C LYS A 473 22.41 23.90 9.40
N ARG A 474 23.09 24.62 10.31
CA ARG A 474 22.76 26.02 10.65
C ARG A 474 22.92 26.98 9.46
N ARG A 475 23.87 26.71 8.57
CA ARG A 475 24.21 27.59 7.44
C ARG A 475 23.34 27.37 6.20
N HIS A 476 22.89 26.13 5.94
CA HIS A 476 22.29 25.76 4.65
C HIS A 476 20.91 25.07 4.73
N PHE A 477 20.34 24.86 5.92
CA PHE A 477 19.01 24.25 6.05
C PHE A 477 18.06 25.17 6.83
N SER A 478 16.81 25.26 6.40
CA SER A 478 15.77 26.02 7.09
C SER A 478 15.43 25.39 8.45
N GLU A 479 15.04 26.21 9.42
CA GLU A 479 14.73 25.77 10.79
C GLU A 479 13.62 24.71 10.84
N GLN A 480 12.70 24.72 9.85
CA GLN A 480 11.65 23.71 9.69
C GLN A 480 12.19 22.28 9.46
N LEU A 481 13.42 22.14 8.93
CA LEU A 481 14.10 20.87 8.69
C LEU A 481 15.05 20.47 9.85
N HIS A 482 15.39 21.40 10.74
CA HIS A 482 16.31 21.13 11.85
C HIS A 482 15.83 20.00 12.77
N PRO A 483 14.52 19.83 13.10
CA PRO A 483 14.07 18.69 13.91
C PRO A 483 14.41 17.32 13.31
N MET A 484 14.36 17.18 11.98
CA MET A 484 14.71 15.93 11.30
C MET A 484 16.23 15.68 11.34
N LEU A 485 17.03 16.71 11.02
CA LEU A 485 18.49 16.64 11.06
C LEU A 485 19.02 16.39 12.48
N ASN A 486 18.40 17.02 13.48
CA ASN A 486 18.72 16.81 14.90
C ASN A 486 18.52 15.34 15.30
N SER A 487 17.51 14.64 14.76
CA SER A 487 17.28 13.22 15.07
C SER A 487 18.42 12.32 14.55
N GLY A 488 18.95 12.58 13.35
CA GLY A 488 20.11 11.85 12.82
C GLY A 488 21.41 12.24 13.53
N MET A 489 21.58 13.52 13.88
CA MET A 489 22.73 13.97 14.66
C MET A 489 22.74 13.36 16.07
N LEU A 490 21.58 13.18 16.70
CA LEU A 490 21.45 12.47 17.97
C LEU A 490 21.85 10.99 17.87
N SER A 491 21.59 10.30 16.75
CA SER A 491 22.04 8.91 16.61
C SER A 491 23.56 8.75 16.53
N LEU A 492 24.30 9.78 16.12
CA LEU A 492 25.77 9.77 16.20
C LEU A 492 26.29 9.83 17.67
N LEU A 493 25.48 10.31 18.62
CA LEU A 493 25.87 10.48 20.03
C LEU A 493 25.54 9.28 20.92
N ILE A 494 24.77 8.30 20.42
CA ILE A 494 24.31 7.14 21.19
C ILE A 494 25.23 5.95 20.88
N PRO A 495 25.91 5.34 21.88
CA PRO A 495 26.76 4.17 21.65
C PRO A 495 26.00 3.01 21.01
N GLN A 496 26.63 2.31 20.05
CA GLN A 496 26.04 1.19 19.29
C GLN A 496 25.35 0.15 20.20
N SER A 497 25.96 -0.19 21.34
CA SER A 497 25.40 -1.15 22.30
C SER A 497 24.04 -0.76 22.87
N GLN A 498 23.69 0.53 22.92
CA GLN A 498 22.33 0.98 23.29
C GLN A 498 21.37 1.00 22.10
N GLN A 499 21.88 1.27 20.89
CA GLN A 499 21.09 1.16 19.66
C GLN A 499 20.66 -0.29 19.42
N ASP A 500 21.57 -1.26 19.55
CA ASP A 500 21.28 -2.69 19.42
C ASP A 500 20.26 -3.17 20.45
N ILE A 501 20.34 -2.71 21.71
CA ILE A 501 19.33 -3.01 22.73
C ILE A 501 17.97 -2.41 22.36
N SER A 502 17.92 -1.20 21.79
CA SER A 502 16.66 -0.63 21.31
C SER A 502 16.08 -1.39 20.10
N ALA A 503 16.94 -1.88 19.20
CA ALA A 503 16.57 -2.67 18.03
C ALA A 503 16.10 -4.09 18.39
N LEU A 504 16.75 -4.75 19.34
CA LEU A 504 16.35 -6.05 19.88
C LEU A 504 15.01 -6.00 20.63
N ASN A 505 14.72 -4.87 21.29
CA ASN A 505 13.39 -4.60 21.87
C ASN A 505 12.34 -4.21 20.80
N SER A 506 12.75 -3.89 19.56
CA SER A 506 11.83 -3.59 18.46
C SER A 506 11.44 -4.87 17.68
N MET A 507 10.35 -5.49 18.12
CA MET A 507 9.54 -6.53 17.45
C MET A 507 10.20 -7.88 17.05
N SER A 508 11.51 -7.95 16.81
CA SER A 508 12.18 -9.14 16.25
C SER A 508 11.96 -10.42 17.08
N THR A 509 11.99 -10.30 18.40
CA THR A 509 11.76 -11.37 19.38
C THR A 509 10.27 -11.70 19.61
N LEU A 510 9.38 -10.74 19.34
CA LEU A 510 7.92 -10.91 19.51
C LEU A 510 7.24 -11.49 18.27
N ASN A 511 7.77 -11.22 17.07
CA ASN A 511 7.16 -11.65 15.81
C ASN A 511 6.91 -13.18 15.71
N PRO A 512 7.83 -14.08 16.14
CA PRO A 512 7.57 -15.53 16.12
C PRO A 512 6.44 -15.97 17.06
N LEU A 513 6.35 -15.35 18.24
CA LEU A 513 5.24 -15.60 19.18
C LEU A 513 3.93 -15.03 18.64
N HIS A 514 3.98 -13.86 17.99
CA HIS A 514 2.79 -13.23 17.40
C HIS A 514 2.27 -14.00 16.18
N THR A 515 3.13 -14.62 15.36
CA THR A 515 2.68 -15.51 14.28
C THR A 515 2.10 -16.81 14.82
N VAL A 516 2.69 -17.43 15.86
CA VAL A 516 2.11 -18.62 16.51
C VAL A 516 0.76 -18.30 17.18
N ILE A 517 0.64 -17.16 17.86
CA ILE A 517 -0.64 -16.71 18.46
C ILE A 517 -1.69 -16.45 17.37
N ASN A 518 -1.31 -15.87 16.23
CA ASN A 518 -2.24 -15.65 15.11
C ASN A 518 -2.63 -16.97 14.43
N ASP A 519 -1.71 -17.91 14.23
CA ASP A 519 -2.00 -19.25 13.69
C ASP A 519 -2.94 -20.06 14.61
N LEU A 520 -2.73 -20.01 15.93
CA LEU A 520 -3.64 -20.63 16.91
C LEU A 520 -5.02 -19.97 16.90
N LYS A 521 -5.10 -18.62 16.86
CA LYS A 521 -6.38 -17.90 16.71
C LYS A 521 -7.10 -18.29 15.42
N ASN A 522 -6.38 -18.36 14.29
CA ASN A 522 -6.92 -18.78 13.01
C ASN A 522 -7.49 -20.21 13.07
N LYS A 523 -6.81 -21.13 13.74
CA LYS A 523 -7.26 -22.53 13.91
C LYS A 523 -8.49 -22.67 14.81
N VAL A 524 -8.53 -21.98 15.95
CA VAL A 524 -9.71 -21.98 16.84
C VAL A 524 -10.93 -21.43 16.10
N TRP A 525 -10.76 -20.29 15.45
CA TRP A 525 -11.85 -19.60 14.79
C TRP A 525 -12.31 -20.29 13.48
N ASP A 526 -11.43 -21.01 12.77
CA ASP A 526 -11.82 -21.87 11.64
C ASP A 526 -12.67 -23.07 12.10
N LEU A 527 -12.47 -23.57 13.34
CA LEU A 527 -13.36 -24.58 13.93
C LEU A 527 -14.73 -23.98 14.31
N GLU A 528 -14.76 -22.76 14.86
CA GLU A 528 -16.01 -22.03 15.15
C GLU A 528 -16.83 -21.80 13.88
N VAL A 529 -16.19 -21.31 12.81
CA VAL A 529 -16.83 -21.12 11.49
C VAL A 529 -17.35 -22.44 10.92
N ARG A 530 -16.56 -23.53 10.95
CA ARG A 530 -17.04 -24.85 10.48
C ARG A 530 -18.26 -25.35 11.26
N LEU A 531 -18.33 -25.08 12.56
CA LEU A 531 -19.46 -25.46 13.42
C LEU A 531 -20.72 -24.67 13.06
N GLU A 532 -20.61 -23.34 12.90
CA GLU A 532 -21.72 -22.50 12.45
C GLU A 532 -22.20 -22.86 11.03
N GLN A 533 -21.27 -23.12 10.11
CA GLN A 533 -21.59 -23.60 8.76
C GLN A 533 -22.37 -24.93 8.81
N HIS A 534 -21.88 -25.91 9.59
CA HIS A 534 -22.57 -27.18 9.78
C HIS A 534 -23.98 -27.00 10.34
N ASN A 535 -24.17 -26.13 11.32
CA ASN A 535 -25.48 -25.82 11.90
C ASN A 535 -26.42 -25.13 10.89
N ALA A 536 -25.92 -24.17 10.10
CA ALA A 536 -26.70 -23.52 9.04
C ALA A 536 -27.19 -24.53 7.98
N ILE A 537 -26.34 -25.49 7.63
CA ILE A 537 -26.63 -26.57 6.67
C ILE A 537 -27.66 -27.57 7.23
N LEU A 538 -27.60 -27.87 8.54
CA LEU A 538 -28.62 -28.69 9.22
C LEU A 538 -29.98 -27.98 9.26
N ASN A 539 -29.98 -26.66 9.50
CA ASN A 539 -31.19 -25.85 9.47
C ASN A 539 -31.80 -25.84 8.06
N ALA A 540 -31.01 -25.61 7.01
CA ALA A 540 -31.48 -25.66 5.62
C ALA A 540 -32.05 -27.05 5.23
N ASP A 541 -31.43 -28.16 5.67
CA ASP A 541 -31.98 -29.51 5.48
C ASP A 541 -33.32 -29.70 6.17
N SER A 542 -33.47 -29.16 7.39
CA SER A 542 -34.70 -29.30 8.17
C SER A 542 -35.84 -28.43 7.62
N GLU A 543 -35.56 -27.22 7.13
CA GLU A 543 -36.55 -26.39 6.42
C GLU A 543 -36.94 -27.00 5.07
N SER A 544 -35.97 -27.56 4.32
CA SER A 544 -36.24 -28.29 3.08
C SER A 544 -37.19 -29.48 3.31
N LYS A 545 -36.90 -30.30 4.33
CA LYS A 545 -37.78 -31.42 4.73
C LYS A 545 -39.15 -30.96 5.24
N LEU A 546 -39.20 -29.88 6.02
CA LEU A 546 -40.48 -29.30 6.49
C LEU A 546 -41.34 -28.78 5.33
N ASN A 547 -40.74 -28.17 4.31
CA ASN A 547 -41.46 -27.70 3.13
C ASN A 547 -41.89 -28.87 2.23
N GLN A 548 -41.07 -29.92 2.06
CA GLN A 548 -41.49 -31.15 1.40
C GLN A 548 -42.69 -31.81 2.11
N LEU A 549 -42.67 -31.91 3.45
CA LEU A 549 -43.78 -32.44 4.25
C LEU A 549 -45.05 -31.58 4.14
N ARG A 550 -44.91 -30.25 4.10
CA ARG A 550 -46.03 -29.31 3.85
C ARG A 550 -46.65 -29.51 2.46
N HIS A 551 -45.84 -29.77 1.42
CA HIS A 551 -46.34 -30.07 0.08
C HIS A 551 -46.92 -31.49 -0.08
N GLN A 552 -46.68 -32.41 0.87
CA GLN A 552 -47.23 -33.77 0.87
C GLN A 552 -48.50 -33.94 1.73
N SER A 553 -49.05 -32.87 2.30
CA SER A 553 -50.19 -32.92 3.24
C SER A 553 -51.48 -32.32 2.67
N PRO A 554 -52.49 -33.13 2.29
CA PRO A 554 -53.85 -32.65 2.05
C PRO A 554 -54.50 -32.11 3.33
N ALA A 555 -55.46 -31.19 3.18
CA ALA A 555 -56.05 -30.49 4.31
C ALA A 555 -56.85 -31.40 5.27
N LEU A 556 -56.67 -31.18 6.58
CA LEU A 556 -57.56 -31.68 7.63
C LEU A 556 -58.11 -30.52 8.48
N SER A 557 -59.21 -29.95 8.00
CA SER A 557 -60.05 -29.06 8.80
C SER A 557 -60.85 -29.88 9.82
N ARG A 558 -60.59 -29.69 11.12
CA ARG A 558 -61.49 -30.17 12.19
C ARG A 558 -61.77 -29.11 13.25
N THR A 559 -63.02 -29.10 13.67
CA THR A 559 -63.65 -28.19 14.61
C THR A 559 -63.17 -28.39 16.04
N ILE A 560 -63.21 -27.31 16.84
CA ILE A 560 -62.94 -27.32 18.27
C ILE A 560 -64.27 -27.55 19.03
N PRO A 561 -64.39 -28.58 19.88
CA PRO A 561 -65.37 -28.64 20.94
C PRO A 561 -64.75 -28.25 22.29
N SER A 562 -65.50 -27.52 23.13
CA SER A 562 -65.08 -27.15 24.48
C SER A 562 -65.46 -28.21 25.51
N ASN A 563 -64.49 -28.67 26.35
CA ASN A 563 -64.60 -28.69 27.82
C ASN A 563 -63.47 -29.48 28.53
N ALA A 564 -62.69 -28.77 29.37
CA ALA A 564 -62.09 -29.23 30.65
C ALA A 564 -61.05 -30.40 30.64
N PRO A 565 -60.31 -30.67 31.75
CA PRO A 565 -60.17 -29.90 33.01
C PRO A 565 -58.72 -29.44 33.32
N ILE A 566 -58.54 -28.66 34.40
CA ILE A 566 -57.24 -28.12 34.88
C ILE A 566 -56.80 -28.83 36.18
N PRO A 567 -55.56 -29.37 36.28
CA PRO A 567 -54.89 -29.71 37.54
C PRO A 567 -54.07 -28.53 38.13
N ARG A 568 -53.79 -28.56 39.44
CA ARG A 568 -53.17 -27.43 40.20
C ARG A 568 -51.64 -27.54 40.38
N PRO A 569 -50.90 -26.43 40.66
CA PRO A 569 -49.43 -26.41 40.80
C PRO A 569 -48.90 -26.24 42.26
N ILE A 570 -47.79 -26.93 42.59
CA ILE A 570 -46.75 -26.62 43.61
C ILE A 570 -45.57 -27.62 43.44
N PRO A 571 -44.36 -27.43 44.02
CA PRO A 571 -43.66 -26.22 44.52
C PRO A 571 -42.23 -26.06 43.90
N THR A 572 -41.35 -25.25 44.48
CA THR A 572 -40.05 -24.82 43.92
C THR A 572 -38.78 -25.31 44.66
N SER A 573 -37.68 -25.47 43.90
CA SER A 573 -36.25 -25.40 44.33
C SER A 573 -35.68 -26.52 45.23
N PRO A 574 -34.35 -26.63 45.44
CA PRO A 574 -33.22 -25.90 44.82
C PRO A 574 -32.16 -26.82 44.15
N SER A 575 -31.18 -26.24 43.43
CA SER A 575 -29.93 -26.93 43.03
C SER A 575 -28.73 -26.38 43.82
N THR A 576 -27.77 -27.26 44.11
CA THR A 576 -26.74 -27.10 45.16
C THR A 576 -25.47 -26.35 44.74
N SER A 577 -24.82 -25.73 45.72
CA SER A 577 -23.48 -25.14 45.62
C SER A 577 -22.38 -26.03 46.23
N ALA A 578 -21.27 -26.22 45.52
CA ALA A 578 -19.97 -26.71 46.01
C ALA A 578 -18.89 -26.15 45.05
N SER A 579 -17.95 -25.29 45.46
CA SER A 579 -16.72 -25.56 46.24
C SER A 579 -15.75 -26.52 45.51
N ALA A 580 -14.43 -26.28 45.44
CA ALA A 580 -13.61 -25.43 46.32
C ALA A 580 -12.35 -24.84 45.62
N SER A 581 -11.62 -23.99 46.36
CA SER A 581 -10.25 -23.52 46.04
C SER A 581 -9.34 -23.79 47.25
N PRO A 582 -8.03 -24.08 47.07
CA PRO A 582 -7.08 -24.18 48.19
C PRO A 582 -6.44 -22.83 48.57
N SER A 583 -6.30 -22.59 49.89
CA SER A 583 -5.45 -21.55 50.50
C SER A 583 -3.95 -21.77 50.20
N ALA A 584 -3.10 -20.78 49.92
CA ALA A 584 -2.77 -19.52 50.62
C ALA A 584 -1.85 -19.69 51.87
N ARG A 585 -0.85 -18.79 52.00
CA ARG A 585 -0.08 -18.50 53.23
C ARG A 585 0.22 -17.00 53.36
N THR A 586 0.26 -16.51 54.58
CA THR A 586 0.48 -15.11 55.01
C THR A 586 1.95 -14.85 55.40
N SER A 587 2.46 -13.62 55.46
CA SER A 587 2.42 -12.66 56.60
C SER A 587 2.72 -11.22 56.12
N THR A 588 1.99 -10.14 56.48
CA THR A 588 1.97 -9.34 57.74
C THR A 588 3.34 -8.73 58.15
N LEU A 589 3.49 -7.48 58.60
CA LEU A 589 2.54 -6.38 58.92
C LEU A 589 2.81 -5.15 57.96
N THR A 590 2.57 -3.84 58.17
CA THR A 590 2.13 -2.97 59.30
C THR A 590 1.48 -1.64 58.78
N LYS A 591 1.22 -0.66 59.66
CA LYS A 591 0.76 0.73 59.44
C LYS A 591 1.43 1.61 60.55
N PRO A 592 1.56 2.96 60.46
CA PRO A 592 0.40 3.82 60.83
C PRO A 592 0.34 5.30 60.30
N LYS A 593 -0.92 5.78 60.24
CA LYS A 593 -1.46 7.14 60.60
C LYS A 593 -1.01 8.47 59.91
N THR A 594 -2.05 9.16 59.43
CA THR A 594 -2.32 10.60 59.24
C THR A 594 -2.24 11.43 60.55
N PRO A 595 -2.28 12.81 60.58
CA PRO A 595 -3.12 13.76 59.79
C PRO A 595 -2.36 15.03 59.27
N SER A 596 -2.91 16.18 58.82
CA SER A 596 -4.29 16.77 58.83
C SER A 596 -4.49 17.88 57.76
N GLN A 597 -5.74 18.07 57.32
CA GLN A 597 -6.47 19.32 56.95
C GLN A 597 -5.84 20.45 56.10
N SER A 598 -6.46 20.73 54.93
CA SER A 598 -7.14 22.00 54.56
C SER A 598 -7.67 21.87 53.11
N GLN A 599 -8.99 21.79 52.85
CA GLN A 599 -10.00 22.87 52.81
C GLN A 599 -9.69 24.07 51.89
N SER A 600 -10.26 24.03 50.67
CA SER A 600 -11.12 25.11 50.17
C SER A 600 -12.10 24.56 49.12
N GLN A 601 -13.32 25.11 49.09
CA GLN A 601 -14.35 24.88 48.06
C GLN A 601 -14.76 26.23 47.46
N SER A 602 -15.74 26.22 46.55
CA SER A 602 -16.31 27.36 45.81
C SER A 602 -15.46 27.81 44.61
N GLN A 603 -16.03 28.39 43.55
CA GLN A 603 -17.46 28.73 43.33
C GLN A 603 -17.86 28.56 41.87
N SER A 604 -19.16 28.43 41.61
CA SER A 604 -19.74 28.44 40.25
C SER A 604 -20.36 29.81 39.95
N GLN A 605 -20.45 30.19 38.66
CA GLN A 605 -21.63 30.73 37.97
C GLN A 605 -21.30 31.58 36.71
N PHE A 606 -22.23 31.53 35.75
CA PHE A 606 -22.64 32.55 34.76
C PHE A 606 -21.67 33.66 34.30
N TYR A 607 -21.62 33.86 32.98
CA TYR A 607 -22.46 34.92 32.37
C TYR A 607 -22.84 34.59 30.91
N GLN A 608 -24.00 35.09 30.48
CA GLN A 608 -24.52 34.93 29.11
C GLN A 608 -24.93 36.32 28.57
N LYS A 609 -24.70 36.56 27.28
CA LYS A 609 -25.18 37.73 26.48
C LYS A 609 -24.78 39.13 26.97
N GLN A 610 -24.19 39.90 26.07
CA GLN A 610 -24.81 41.17 25.70
C GLN A 610 -24.75 41.33 24.18
N SER A 611 -25.85 41.84 23.61
CA SER A 611 -26.01 42.11 22.18
C SER A 611 -26.34 43.57 22.00
N ILE A 612 -25.44 44.32 21.37
CA ILE A 612 -25.71 45.68 20.89
C ILE A 612 -25.41 45.68 19.40
N GLY A 613 -26.44 45.91 18.59
CA GLY A 613 -26.29 46.10 17.16
C GLY A 613 -26.27 47.59 16.84
N HIS A 614 -25.30 48.04 16.04
CA HIS A 614 -25.40 49.30 15.30
C HIS A 614 -24.99 49.09 13.85
N SER A 615 -25.69 49.77 12.96
CA SER A 615 -25.60 49.63 11.51
C SER A 615 -24.65 50.66 10.90
N SER A 616 -23.69 50.21 10.10
CA SER A 616 -23.01 51.04 9.11
C SER A 616 -22.57 50.21 7.90
N SER A 617 -22.97 50.65 6.71
CA SER A 617 -22.61 50.04 5.42
C SER A 617 -21.15 50.33 5.04
N PRO A 618 -20.52 49.53 4.14
CA PRO A 618 -19.06 49.52 3.99
C PRO A 618 -18.51 50.70 3.17
N ILE A 619 -17.30 51.13 3.53
CA ILE A 619 -16.47 52.03 2.72
C ILE A 619 -15.63 51.18 1.75
N PRO A 620 -15.62 51.46 0.42
CA PRO A 620 -14.87 50.68 -0.55
C PRO A 620 -13.38 51.04 -0.57
N ILE A 621 -12.52 50.02 -0.69
CA ILE A 621 -11.08 50.20 -0.98
C ILE A 621 -10.91 50.17 -2.52
N PRO A 622 -10.15 51.09 -3.14
CA PRO A 622 -10.07 51.17 -4.62
C PRO A 622 -9.27 50.02 -5.23
N MET A 623 -9.70 49.54 -6.41
CA MET A 623 -8.84 48.74 -7.30
C MET A 623 -8.02 49.67 -8.20
N PRO A 624 -6.70 49.43 -8.39
CA PRO A 624 -5.91 50.13 -9.40
C PRO A 624 -6.15 49.55 -10.81
N SER A 625 -6.36 50.42 -11.79
CA SER A 625 -6.47 50.08 -13.23
C SER A 625 -5.10 49.98 -13.92
N PRO A 626 -4.97 49.33 -15.09
CA PRO A 626 -3.69 48.73 -15.52
C PRO A 626 -2.82 49.55 -16.49
N SER A 627 -1.61 49.90 -16.05
CA SER A 627 -0.41 50.18 -16.86
C SER A 627 0.83 50.06 -15.94
N THR A 628 2.05 49.69 -16.34
CA THR A 628 2.66 49.48 -17.67
C THR A 628 3.68 48.31 -17.58
N LYS A 629 4.14 47.75 -18.72
CA LYS A 629 5.20 46.72 -18.74
C LYS A 629 6.56 47.27 -18.24
N PRO A 630 7.34 46.42 -17.55
CA PRO A 630 8.74 46.22 -17.90
C PRO A 630 9.05 44.75 -18.26
N GLN A 631 10.15 44.52 -18.99
CA GLN A 631 10.76 43.19 -19.17
C GLN A 631 11.79 42.94 -18.04
N VAL A 632 12.07 41.66 -17.73
CA VAL A 632 13.41 41.03 -17.50
C VAL A 632 13.31 39.79 -16.61
N SER A 633 14.21 38.81 -16.86
CA SER A 633 14.56 37.63 -16.05
C SER A 633 13.45 36.64 -15.65
N SER A 634 13.45 35.48 -16.31
CA SER A 634 12.78 34.26 -15.85
C SER A 634 13.59 33.58 -14.73
N ASN A 635 13.08 33.59 -13.50
CA ASN A 635 13.60 32.79 -12.38
C ASN A 635 12.57 31.73 -11.98
N GLU A 636 12.65 30.55 -12.60
CA GLU A 636 11.80 29.40 -12.23
C GLU A 636 12.29 28.79 -10.91
N LYS A 637 11.51 28.98 -9.84
CA LYS A 637 11.74 28.30 -8.55
C LYS A 637 11.30 26.84 -8.65
N ASN A 638 12.26 25.96 -8.91
CA ASN A 638 12.05 24.51 -8.87
C ASN A 638 11.65 24.05 -7.46
N PHE A 639 10.42 23.57 -7.30
CA PHE A 639 10.04 22.73 -6.16
C PHE A 639 10.34 21.27 -6.50
N GLY A 640 11.40 20.73 -5.90
CA GLY A 640 11.70 19.30 -5.99
C GLY A 640 10.77 18.48 -5.12
N ASN A 641 10.21 17.41 -5.67
CA ASN A 641 9.60 16.30 -4.94
C ASN A 641 9.89 15.02 -5.73
N ASP A 642 10.45 13.99 -5.08
CA ASP A 642 10.74 12.71 -5.73
C ASP A 642 9.45 11.88 -5.92
N SER A 643 8.70 12.20 -6.97
CA SER A 643 7.70 11.29 -7.54
C SER A 643 8.20 10.79 -8.90
N LEU A 644 8.58 9.51 -8.95
CA LEU A 644 8.91 8.81 -10.19
C LEU A 644 7.70 8.74 -11.12
N PHE A 645 7.52 9.71 -12.03
CA PHE A 645 6.95 9.54 -13.39
C PHE A 645 7.04 10.86 -14.19
N CYS A 646 7.70 10.84 -15.34
CA CYS A 646 7.60 11.86 -16.40
C CYS A 646 7.98 11.25 -17.76
N PHE A 647 6.99 11.00 -18.62
CA PHE A 647 7.19 10.49 -19.99
C PHE A 647 7.35 11.63 -21.02
N PRO A 648 7.90 11.37 -22.22
CA PRO A 648 8.39 12.43 -23.11
C PRO A 648 7.30 13.21 -23.84
N LYS A 649 7.62 14.47 -24.20
CA LYS A 649 6.82 15.29 -25.12
C LYS A 649 6.97 14.78 -26.57
N SER A 650 6.04 13.96 -27.04
CA SER A 650 5.75 13.82 -28.48
C SER A 650 4.61 14.78 -28.84
N GLY A 651 4.81 15.61 -29.87
CA GLY A 651 3.96 16.80 -30.06
C GLY A 651 4.05 17.47 -31.42
N THR A 652 4.28 16.70 -32.50
CA THR A 652 4.23 17.17 -33.88
C THR A 652 2.91 16.75 -34.52
N GLN A 653 2.00 17.72 -34.76
CA GLN A 653 0.81 17.47 -35.57
C GLN A 653 1.19 17.25 -37.05
N PRO A 654 0.55 16.32 -37.77
CA PRO A 654 0.72 16.21 -39.22
C PRO A 654 -0.03 17.35 -39.92
N SER A 655 0.71 18.21 -40.64
CA SER A 655 0.12 19.20 -41.53
C SER A 655 -0.49 18.52 -42.76
N LYS A 656 -1.74 18.85 -43.10
CA LYS A 656 -2.34 18.44 -44.36
C LYS A 656 -1.63 19.14 -45.52
N ILE A 657 -0.95 18.39 -46.38
CA ILE A 657 -0.46 18.85 -47.68
C ILE A 657 -0.98 17.90 -48.76
N GLN A 658 -1.49 18.46 -49.85
CA GLN A 658 -2.04 17.70 -50.97
C GLN A 658 -0.92 17.16 -51.86
N VAL A 659 -1.13 15.96 -52.44
CA VAL A 659 -0.23 15.37 -53.43
C VAL A 659 -0.68 15.78 -54.84
N PRO A 660 0.23 16.36 -55.64
CA PRO A 660 0.29 16.15 -57.08
C PRO A 660 1.51 15.26 -57.45
N PRO A 661 1.49 14.53 -58.57
CA PRO A 661 2.45 13.46 -58.84
C PRO A 661 3.67 13.84 -59.71
N SER A 662 4.61 12.90 -59.75
CA SER A 662 5.48 12.52 -60.89
C SER A 662 6.97 12.93 -60.92
N SER A 663 7.77 11.94 -61.37
CA SER A 663 9.07 12.05 -62.07
C SER A 663 10.39 12.29 -61.30
N LEU A 664 11.17 11.21 -61.22
CA LEU A 664 12.57 11.07 -61.70
C LEU A 664 13.78 11.80 -61.04
N LYS A 665 14.86 11.00 -60.93
CA LYS A 665 16.31 11.32 -60.94
C LYS A 665 17.04 11.77 -59.64
N GLN A 666 17.71 10.77 -59.06
CA GLN A 666 19.18 10.68 -58.89
C GLN A 666 19.98 11.55 -57.87
N ARG A 667 20.90 10.82 -57.20
CA ARG A 667 22.25 11.19 -56.69
C ARG A 667 22.40 11.92 -55.34
N ARG A 668 23.09 11.21 -54.44
CA ARG A 668 24.28 11.62 -53.64
C ARG A 668 24.39 13.10 -53.22
N PHE A 669 24.49 13.34 -51.92
CA PHE A 669 25.72 12.97 -51.20
C PHE A 669 25.41 12.36 -49.84
#